data_AF-A0A7G2CA48-F1
#
_entry.id   AF-A0A7G2CA48-F1
#
_cell.length_a   1.000
_cell.length_b   1.000
_cell.length_c   1.000
_cell.angle_alpha   90.00
_cell.angle_beta   90.00
_cell.angle_gamma   90.00
#
_symmetry.space_group_name_H-M   'P 1'
#
loop_
_entity.id
_entity.type
_entity.pdbx_description
1 polymer ?
#
loop_
_entity_poly.entity_id
_entity_poly.type
_entity_poly.pdbx_seq_one_letter_code
_entity_poly.pdbx_strand_id
1 'polypeptide(L)'
;MSLGVDILPRSPRRYLVALLLVLSITAEWSRSVHFGVSGEFVTADKDLSAKTVRANELYNFSSMSKAIFVSLGNINIKGCSFTFANLPYRPPAASVGALTLAVRNTQVEDGTICVRGYFPRSSTLRFSKTTAKMTTAKPVFDIQGHTAVYGVVLTIENTTAEWPVNGPHGPVILMGGYVRQLLQKSSAFFFVWTNALYAENIIKVGGPVFNWYYDADADVAGNQTGVALCVDVRDSILAVDYATCSKCTGPFIDFVQPECTMSNTDSGMVRFTNCSITGGQSFYRVKKEKIWASSNPANSIFSGVYSEGALFDGSTWGEDFRGSVTVIHVVVNSIITGSGQVPTNFRGQDFFYGNLSLGGVLIDNSWPLANAARLYPNIAVNPYGRMYDQYGVATYPAPYPPSWAFCQKANTLSVSYETAFPERAQCDCKAGTYKPYCTTMRDPLLYYSGYTISKPSCAVTKCDACTWGFTDVCSICGTNYKVTNDGKCIPMTCTVTNCNKCVDNTEDQCQTCKPTFKVNNVDQCVPKVCGVSNCATCVYDSETQCSTCKPTFKLDASKKCVPKVCGITNCATCEYDTEDTCATCKPTYKLVNNTCVPKVCSANDCANCVYDSETECETCNPTFKPDANQLCIPKVCGVDSCKECVYDSETLCKICEPNFKLDVNQQCVEKVCGIENCGTCVFDTEDTCETCAPTYKLVDNTCVPKVCTATNCVSARTTVRLNARPARRP
;
A
#
# COMPACT_ATOMS: atom_id res chain seq x y z
N MET A 1 54.92 -80.22 -32.74
CA MET A 1 55.57 -80.36 -31.41
C MET A 1 54.47 -80.41 -30.37
N SER A 2 54.12 -81.63 -29.96
CA SER A 2 54.27 -82.14 -28.57
C SER A 2 53.16 -81.62 -27.65
N LEU A 3 52.06 -82.38 -27.47
CA LEU A 3 51.82 -83.44 -26.44
C LEU A 3 51.59 -82.82 -25.04
N GLY A 4 50.55 -83.14 -24.25
CA GLY A 4 49.49 -84.16 -24.33
C GLY A 4 48.33 -83.83 -23.33
N VAL A 5 47.08 -84.26 -23.61
CA VAL A 5 46.41 -85.55 -23.23
C VAL A 5 45.81 -85.48 -21.80
N ASP A 6 44.50 -85.19 -21.70
CA ASP A 6 43.35 -86.10 -21.41
C ASP A 6 43.26 -86.58 -19.94
N ILE A 7 42.09 -86.57 -19.28
CA ILE A 7 41.12 -87.68 -19.28
C ILE A 7 39.69 -87.20 -18.88
N LEU A 8 38.70 -87.55 -19.71
CA LEU A 8 37.22 -87.56 -19.57
C LEU A 8 36.73 -88.77 -18.70
N PRO A 9 35.43 -89.17 -18.54
CA PRO A 9 34.13 -88.65 -19.02
C PRO A 9 32.91 -88.77 -18.03
N ARG A 10 31.76 -88.27 -18.52
CA ARG A 10 30.37 -88.81 -18.45
C ARG A 10 29.30 -87.91 -17.79
N SER A 11 28.24 -87.71 -18.59
CA SER A 11 27.03 -86.87 -18.54
C SER A 11 25.94 -87.41 -17.56
N PRO A 12 24.65 -86.95 -17.54
CA PRO A 12 23.94 -85.84 -18.23
C PRO A 12 23.01 -85.00 -17.28
N ARG A 13 22.17 -84.12 -17.87
CA ARG A 13 21.04 -83.30 -17.31
C ARG A 13 21.40 -81.80 -17.18
N ARG A 14 21.11 -80.92 -18.15
CA ARG A 14 19.77 -80.46 -18.64
C ARG A 14 18.75 -80.41 -17.49
N TYR A 15 18.26 -79.19 -17.20
CA TYR A 15 17.34 -78.78 -16.12
C TYR A 15 17.97 -78.52 -14.74
N LEU A 16 18.66 -77.37 -14.55
CA LEU A 16 18.61 -76.59 -13.30
C LEU A 16 19.31 -75.20 -13.33
N VAL A 17 19.34 -74.49 -14.48
CA VAL A 17 19.85 -73.09 -14.55
C VAL A 17 18.76 -72.10 -14.97
N ALA A 18 17.50 -72.55 -15.02
CA ALA A 18 16.36 -71.75 -15.46
C ALA A 18 15.44 -71.25 -14.33
N LEU A 19 15.84 -71.30 -13.05
CA LEU A 19 14.93 -70.97 -11.94
C LEU A 19 15.51 -70.10 -10.81
N LEU A 20 16.60 -69.36 -11.05
CA LEU A 20 17.15 -68.38 -10.09
C LEU A 20 17.45 -67.01 -10.72
N LEU A 21 16.83 -66.71 -11.86
CA LEU A 21 16.97 -65.44 -12.60
C LEU A 21 15.60 -64.77 -12.82
N VAL A 22 14.72 -64.89 -11.82
CA VAL A 22 13.43 -64.18 -11.75
C VAL A 22 13.27 -63.67 -10.32
N LEU A 23 13.84 -62.49 -10.04
CA LEU A 23 13.35 -61.47 -9.12
C LEU A 23 14.44 -60.39 -8.97
N SER A 24 14.03 -59.12 -9.05
CA SER A 24 14.77 -57.86 -8.85
C SER A 24 15.77 -57.38 -9.93
N ILE A 25 15.31 -57.27 -11.18
CA ILE A 25 15.65 -56.11 -12.03
C ILE A 25 14.34 -55.56 -12.60
N THR A 26 13.64 -54.72 -11.84
CA THR A 26 12.73 -53.74 -12.44
C THR A 26 13.59 -52.61 -12.99
N ALA A 27 14.19 -52.85 -14.15
CA ALA A 27 14.60 -51.76 -15.02
C ALA A 27 13.30 -51.13 -15.55
N GLU A 28 12.87 -50.04 -14.93
CA GLU A 28 11.90 -49.14 -15.55
C GLU A 28 12.57 -48.51 -16.77
N TRP A 29 12.36 -49.14 -17.92
CA TRP A 29 12.66 -48.54 -19.22
C TRP A 29 11.76 -47.30 -19.38
N SER A 30 12.31 -46.11 -19.11
CA SER A 30 11.68 -44.83 -19.44
C SER A 30 11.60 -44.69 -20.97
N ARG A 31 10.50 -45.15 -21.59
CA ARG A 31 10.19 -44.81 -22.97
C ARG A 31 9.77 -43.33 -23.01
N SER A 32 10.71 -42.45 -23.38
CA SER A 32 10.42 -41.07 -23.73
C SER A 32 9.44 -41.02 -24.90
N VAL A 33 8.26 -40.42 -24.69
CA VAL A 33 7.28 -40.23 -25.77
C VAL A 33 7.77 -39.06 -26.63
N HIS A 34 8.17 -39.37 -27.85
CA HIS A 34 8.60 -38.38 -28.84
C HIS A 34 7.39 -37.90 -29.64
N PHE A 35 7.09 -36.61 -29.56
CA PHE A 35 6.15 -35.98 -30.48
C PHE A 35 6.96 -35.25 -31.55
N GLY A 36 7.06 -35.85 -32.73
CA GLY A 36 7.56 -35.15 -33.90
C GLY A 36 6.54 -34.11 -34.32
N VAL A 37 6.92 -32.82 -34.27
CA VAL A 37 6.05 -31.74 -34.72
C VAL A 37 6.39 -31.41 -36.18
N SER A 38 5.48 -31.70 -37.09
CA SER A 38 5.66 -31.46 -38.54
C SER A 38 4.68 -30.42 -39.12
N GLY A 39 3.85 -29.78 -38.29
CA GLY A 39 2.85 -28.79 -38.70
C GLY A 39 2.48 -27.81 -37.59
N GLU A 40 1.74 -26.75 -37.94
CA GLU A 40 1.24 -25.76 -36.97
C GLU A 40 0.21 -26.38 -36.03
N PHE A 41 0.22 -25.95 -34.76
CA PHE A 41 -0.68 -26.50 -33.76
C PHE A 41 -0.99 -25.49 -32.66
N VAL A 42 -2.28 -25.40 -32.32
CA VAL A 42 -2.79 -24.56 -31.23
C VAL A 42 -3.65 -25.43 -30.32
N THR A 43 -3.33 -25.47 -29.03
CA THR A 43 -4.19 -26.07 -28.00
C THR A 43 -4.41 -25.12 -26.84
N ALA A 44 -5.68 -24.99 -26.45
CA ALA A 44 -6.13 -24.45 -25.17
C ALA A 44 -6.65 -25.61 -24.31
N ASP A 45 -6.49 -25.51 -22.99
CA ASP A 45 -7.06 -26.43 -21.99
C ASP A 45 -6.62 -27.88 -22.13
N LYS A 46 -5.30 -28.12 -22.00
CA LYS A 46 -4.78 -29.48 -21.89
C LYS A 46 -4.33 -29.75 -20.47
N ASP A 47 -5.16 -30.47 -19.72
CA ASP A 47 -4.73 -31.06 -18.46
C ASP A 47 -3.74 -32.20 -18.75
N LEU A 48 -2.46 -31.85 -18.84
CA LEU A 48 -1.36 -32.81 -18.91
C LEU A 48 -1.15 -33.55 -17.57
N SER A 49 -1.98 -33.26 -16.56
CA SER A 49 -2.05 -33.98 -15.29
C SER A 49 -2.80 -35.32 -15.41
N ALA A 50 -3.81 -35.40 -16.29
CA ALA A 50 -4.72 -36.56 -16.43
C ALA A 50 -4.26 -37.61 -17.46
N LYS A 51 -3.38 -37.22 -18.39
CA LYS A 51 -2.45 -38.18 -19.00
C LYS A 51 -1.30 -38.31 -18.01
N THR A 52 -0.97 -39.52 -17.57
CA THR A 52 0.30 -39.77 -16.91
C THR A 52 1.40 -39.29 -17.87
N VAL A 53 1.89 -38.06 -17.72
CA VAL A 53 3.10 -37.56 -18.39
C VAL A 53 4.22 -38.37 -17.78
N ARG A 54 4.43 -39.55 -18.36
CA ARG A 54 5.56 -40.41 -18.04
C ARG A 54 6.81 -39.61 -18.38
N ALA A 55 7.85 -39.82 -17.61
CA ALA A 55 9.13 -39.15 -17.78
C ALA A 55 9.55 -38.95 -19.25
N ASN A 56 9.96 -37.72 -19.58
CA ASN A 56 10.55 -37.31 -20.85
C ASN A 56 9.57 -37.23 -22.05
N GLU A 57 8.49 -36.44 -21.94
CA GLU A 57 7.82 -35.94 -23.16
C GLU A 57 8.73 -34.92 -23.86
N LEU A 58 9.15 -35.27 -25.07
CA LEU A 58 10.07 -34.49 -25.90
C LEU A 58 9.31 -33.95 -27.11
N TYR A 59 9.16 -32.63 -27.16
CA TYR A 59 8.79 -31.91 -28.38
C TYR A 59 10.06 -31.70 -29.19
N ASN A 60 10.27 -32.55 -30.20
CA ASN A 60 11.45 -32.50 -31.04
C ASN A 60 11.14 -31.81 -32.37
N PHE A 61 11.86 -30.73 -32.65
CA PHE A 61 11.74 -29.91 -33.85
C PHE A 61 12.83 -30.19 -34.90
N SER A 62 13.65 -31.23 -34.72
CA SER A 62 14.78 -31.54 -35.60
C SER A 62 14.39 -31.90 -37.04
N SER A 63 13.14 -32.30 -37.28
CA SER A 63 12.62 -32.65 -38.61
C SER A 63 11.92 -31.50 -39.32
N MET A 64 11.99 -30.27 -38.79
CA MET A 64 11.36 -29.10 -39.41
C MET A 64 11.95 -28.80 -40.78
N SER A 65 11.09 -28.59 -41.77
CA SER A 65 11.44 -28.13 -43.12
C SER A 65 10.73 -26.83 -43.53
N LYS A 66 9.70 -26.42 -42.79
CA LYS A 66 8.91 -25.20 -42.98
C LYS A 66 8.77 -24.45 -41.65
N ALA A 67 8.30 -23.21 -41.72
CA ALA A 67 7.98 -22.45 -40.53
C ALA A 67 6.83 -23.12 -39.77
N ILE A 68 6.90 -23.11 -38.43
CA ILE A 68 5.89 -23.72 -37.56
C ILE A 68 5.50 -22.73 -36.45
N PHE A 69 4.20 -22.63 -36.21
CA PHE A 69 3.63 -21.96 -35.05
C PHE A 69 3.08 -23.00 -34.05
N VAL A 70 3.49 -22.90 -32.79
CA VAL A 70 3.02 -23.72 -31.67
C VAL A 70 2.53 -22.80 -30.57
N SER A 71 1.26 -22.96 -30.16
CA SER A 71 0.71 -22.25 -29.00
C SER A 71 0.06 -23.23 -28.03
N LEU A 72 0.53 -23.22 -26.79
CA LEU A 72 0.05 -24.04 -25.69
C LEU A 72 -0.42 -23.14 -24.54
N GLY A 73 -1.59 -23.42 -23.97
CA GLY A 73 -2.16 -22.66 -22.85
C GLY A 73 -2.74 -23.56 -21.77
N ASN A 74 -2.74 -23.08 -20.52
CA ASN A 74 -3.35 -23.73 -19.35
C ASN A 74 -2.76 -25.14 -19.12
N ILE A 75 -1.45 -25.20 -18.89
CA ILE A 75 -0.68 -26.45 -18.79
C ILE A 75 -0.34 -26.73 -17.33
N ASN A 76 -0.51 -27.98 -16.89
CA ASN A 76 -0.05 -28.45 -15.58
C ASN A 76 1.12 -29.43 -15.75
N ILE A 77 2.26 -29.16 -15.10
CA ILE A 77 3.48 -29.96 -15.17
C ILE A 77 3.76 -30.51 -13.77
N LYS A 78 3.73 -31.83 -13.61
CA LYS A 78 4.11 -32.51 -12.36
C LYS A 78 5.19 -33.57 -12.60
N GLY A 79 6.19 -33.67 -11.72
CA GLY A 79 7.17 -34.76 -11.76
C GLY A 79 8.21 -34.68 -12.89
N CYS A 80 8.34 -35.72 -13.72
CA CYS A 80 9.45 -35.85 -14.69
C CYS A 80 9.28 -34.95 -15.93
N SER A 81 10.39 -34.32 -16.33
CA SER A 81 10.47 -33.02 -17.01
C SER A 81 9.85 -32.91 -18.41
N PHE A 82 9.41 -31.69 -18.74
CA PHE A 82 8.78 -31.29 -20.00
C PHE A 82 9.80 -30.61 -20.92
N THR A 83 10.16 -31.22 -22.06
CA THR A 83 11.32 -30.77 -22.85
C THR A 83 10.96 -30.30 -24.26
N PHE A 84 11.43 -29.11 -24.62
CA PHE A 84 11.52 -28.62 -26.00
C PHE A 84 12.95 -28.75 -26.48
N ALA A 85 13.17 -29.54 -27.53
CA ALA A 85 14.50 -29.74 -28.09
C ALA A 85 14.51 -29.60 -29.61
N ASN A 86 15.67 -29.21 -30.12
CA ASN A 86 15.99 -29.28 -31.54
C ASN A 86 17.43 -29.79 -31.70
N LEU A 87 18.12 -29.47 -32.80
CA LEU A 87 19.42 -30.05 -33.15
C LEU A 87 20.44 -29.87 -32.01
N PRO A 88 21.14 -30.94 -31.58
CA PRO A 88 22.03 -30.87 -30.41
C PRO A 88 23.40 -30.26 -30.70
N TYR A 89 23.89 -30.27 -31.95
CA TYR A 89 25.31 -29.96 -32.25
C TYR A 89 25.54 -28.73 -33.14
N ARG A 90 24.56 -28.34 -33.97
CA ARG A 90 24.73 -27.21 -34.90
C ARG A 90 23.40 -26.55 -35.24
N PRO A 91 23.40 -25.24 -35.57
CA PRO A 91 22.20 -24.56 -36.02
C PRO A 91 21.64 -25.20 -37.30
N PRO A 92 20.31 -25.28 -37.46
CA PRO A 92 19.69 -25.71 -38.71
C PRO A 92 20.14 -24.86 -39.91
N ALA A 93 20.07 -25.43 -41.10
CA ALA A 93 20.36 -24.70 -42.34
C ALA A 93 19.44 -23.47 -42.48
N ALA A 94 19.92 -22.42 -43.14
CA ALA A 94 19.16 -21.18 -43.33
C ALA A 94 17.85 -21.37 -44.11
N SER A 95 17.72 -22.47 -44.85
CA SER A 95 16.52 -22.87 -45.58
C SER A 95 15.41 -23.44 -44.68
N VAL A 96 15.71 -23.78 -43.43
CA VAL A 96 14.71 -24.28 -42.47
C VAL A 96 13.90 -23.11 -41.95
N GLY A 97 12.57 -23.19 -42.06
CA GLY A 97 11.68 -22.13 -41.59
C GLY A 97 11.69 -21.94 -40.07
N ALA A 98 11.38 -20.72 -39.63
CA ALA A 98 11.41 -20.32 -38.22
C ALA A 98 10.35 -21.02 -37.36
N LEU A 99 10.66 -21.24 -36.08
CA LEU A 99 9.72 -21.69 -35.06
C LEU A 99 9.18 -20.50 -34.28
N THR A 100 7.86 -20.42 -34.09
CA THR A 100 7.24 -19.57 -33.08
C THR A 100 6.56 -20.46 -32.05
N LEU A 101 7.11 -20.51 -30.84
CA LEU A 101 6.57 -21.25 -29.70
C LEU A 101 6.05 -20.26 -28.66
N ALA A 102 4.78 -20.41 -28.27
CA ALA A 102 4.17 -19.68 -27.17
C ALA A 102 3.57 -20.67 -26.16
N VAL A 103 4.00 -20.58 -24.91
CA VAL A 103 3.51 -21.40 -23.80
C VAL A 103 2.97 -20.45 -22.73
N ARG A 104 1.70 -20.60 -22.33
CA ARG A 104 0.99 -19.65 -21.46
C ARG A 104 0.29 -20.33 -20.29
N ASN A 105 0.15 -19.62 -19.17
CA ASN A 105 -0.62 -20.07 -18.00
C ASN A 105 -0.18 -21.48 -17.56
N THR A 106 1.08 -21.61 -17.17
CA THR A 106 1.67 -22.92 -16.81
C THR A 106 1.75 -23.08 -15.31
N GLN A 107 1.18 -24.14 -14.76
CA GLN A 107 1.37 -24.54 -13.36
C GLN A 107 2.45 -25.62 -13.28
N VAL A 108 3.42 -25.46 -12.39
CA VAL A 108 4.52 -26.41 -12.18
C VAL A 108 4.49 -26.91 -10.73
N GLU A 109 4.40 -28.21 -10.52
CA GLU A 109 4.49 -28.85 -9.21
C GLU A 109 5.62 -29.90 -9.21
N ASP A 110 6.78 -29.55 -8.66
CA ASP A 110 7.98 -30.41 -8.65
C ASP A 110 8.44 -30.95 -10.03
N GLY A 111 8.05 -30.22 -11.08
CA GLY A 111 8.47 -30.41 -12.46
C GLY A 111 9.51 -29.40 -12.92
N THR A 112 9.97 -29.57 -14.15
CA THR A 112 10.93 -28.65 -14.81
C THR A 112 10.56 -28.50 -16.27
N ILE A 113 10.59 -27.25 -16.76
CA ILE A 113 10.47 -26.91 -18.18
C ILE A 113 11.88 -26.83 -18.76
N CYS A 114 12.20 -27.75 -19.67
CA CYS A 114 13.52 -27.84 -20.29
C CYS A 114 13.51 -27.25 -21.72
N VAL A 115 14.51 -26.43 -22.04
CA VAL A 115 14.77 -25.96 -23.42
C VAL A 115 16.20 -26.36 -23.81
N ARG A 116 16.36 -27.05 -24.95
CA ARG A 116 17.64 -27.67 -25.35
C ARG A 116 17.97 -27.47 -26.82
N GLY A 117 19.26 -27.31 -27.11
CA GLY A 117 19.81 -27.33 -28.47
C GLY A 117 19.59 -26.05 -29.27
N TYR A 118 19.82 -26.17 -30.58
CA TYR A 118 19.76 -25.09 -31.56
C TYR A 118 18.42 -25.06 -32.30
N PHE A 119 17.74 -23.93 -32.24
CA PHE A 119 16.49 -23.69 -32.97
C PHE A 119 16.75 -23.06 -34.34
N PRO A 120 15.79 -23.12 -35.29
CA PRO A 120 15.94 -22.51 -36.60
C PRO A 120 16.17 -21.00 -36.49
N ARG A 121 16.81 -20.40 -37.50
CA ARG A 121 17.11 -18.96 -37.51
C ARG A 121 15.83 -18.14 -37.35
N SER A 122 15.93 -17.00 -36.66
CA SER A 122 14.81 -16.09 -36.40
C SER A 122 13.62 -16.71 -35.62
N SER A 123 13.84 -17.81 -34.89
CA SER A 123 12.80 -18.43 -34.06
C SER A 123 12.50 -17.63 -32.80
N THR A 124 11.26 -17.66 -32.33
CA THR A 124 10.82 -17.04 -31.07
C THR A 124 10.22 -18.10 -30.16
N LEU A 125 10.70 -18.18 -28.93
CA LEU A 125 10.20 -19.04 -27.87
C LEU A 125 9.75 -18.15 -26.72
N ARG A 126 8.47 -18.23 -26.32
CA ARG A 126 7.89 -17.40 -25.27
C ARG A 126 7.16 -18.25 -24.24
N PHE A 127 7.54 -18.12 -22.98
CA PHE A 127 6.88 -18.71 -21.82
C PHE A 127 6.30 -17.60 -20.97
N SER A 128 4.99 -17.59 -20.73
CA SER A 128 4.31 -16.53 -19.99
C SER A 128 3.37 -17.05 -18.93
N LYS A 129 3.27 -16.32 -17.81
CA LYS A 129 2.37 -16.64 -16.69
C LYS A 129 2.63 -18.04 -16.14
N THR A 130 3.85 -18.27 -15.65
CA THR A 130 4.23 -19.54 -15.03
C THR A 130 4.11 -19.44 -13.51
N THR A 131 3.39 -20.36 -12.88
CA THR A 131 3.26 -20.46 -11.43
C THR A 131 3.82 -21.79 -10.96
N ALA A 132 4.88 -21.77 -10.17
CA ALA A 132 5.57 -22.95 -9.68
C ALA A 132 5.43 -23.10 -8.16
N LYS A 133 5.07 -24.31 -7.71
CA LYS A 133 5.12 -24.73 -6.31
C LYS A 133 6.06 -25.92 -6.21
N MET A 134 7.19 -25.74 -5.55
CA MET A 134 8.30 -26.67 -5.58
C MET A 134 8.58 -27.18 -4.16
N THR A 135 8.61 -28.49 -3.96
CA THR A 135 9.07 -29.13 -2.71
C THR A 135 10.44 -29.78 -2.86
N THR A 136 11.04 -29.69 -4.06
CA THR A 136 12.35 -30.25 -4.43
C THR A 136 13.34 -29.15 -4.83
N ALA A 137 14.64 -29.46 -4.79
CA ALA A 137 15.71 -28.56 -5.27
C ALA A 137 15.80 -28.42 -6.81
N LYS A 138 14.77 -28.84 -7.54
CA LYS A 138 14.77 -28.78 -9.00
C LYS A 138 14.60 -27.34 -9.50
N PRO A 139 15.13 -27.00 -10.69
CA PRO A 139 14.81 -25.76 -11.35
C PRO A 139 13.37 -25.74 -11.89
N VAL A 140 12.76 -24.56 -11.95
CA VAL A 140 11.50 -24.37 -12.69
C VAL A 140 11.78 -24.40 -14.19
N PHE A 141 12.78 -23.65 -14.63
CA PHE A 141 13.28 -23.64 -16.00
C PHE A 141 14.70 -24.17 -16.05
N ASP A 142 14.95 -25.12 -16.93
CA ASP A 142 16.29 -25.59 -17.22
C ASP A 142 16.58 -25.33 -18.69
N ILE A 143 17.51 -24.41 -18.96
CA ILE A 143 17.89 -24.04 -20.33
C ILE A 143 19.34 -24.39 -20.64
N GLN A 144 19.97 -25.24 -19.82
CA GLN A 144 21.31 -25.73 -20.09
C GLN A 144 21.46 -26.32 -21.50
N GLY A 145 22.53 -25.97 -22.20
CA GLY A 145 22.80 -26.45 -23.56
C GLY A 145 21.81 -25.96 -24.62
N HIS A 146 20.94 -24.99 -24.31
CA HIS A 146 20.25 -24.21 -25.33
C HIS A 146 21.21 -23.20 -25.95
N THR A 147 21.18 -23.07 -27.27
CA THR A 147 22.05 -22.13 -27.98
C THR A 147 21.21 -21.25 -28.89
N ALA A 148 21.19 -19.96 -28.62
CA ALA A 148 20.44 -18.97 -29.39
C ALA A 148 21.41 -18.25 -30.35
N VAL A 149 21.27 -18.52 -31.65
CA VAL A 149 22.14 -17.96 -32.69
C VAL A 149 21.29 -17.51 -33.89
N TYR A 150 21.69 -16.43 -34.55
CA TYR A 150 21.03 -15.92 -35.77
C TYR A 150 19.57 -15.49 -35.55
N GLY A 151 19.33 -14.57 -34.63
CA GLY A 151 17.99 -14.00 -34.42
C GLY A 151 17.05 -14.84 -33.55
N VAL A 152 17.54 -15.87 -32.86
CA VAL A 152 16.70 -16.69 -31.98
C VAL A 152 16.40 -15.91 -30.69
N VAL A 153 15.13 -15.85 -30.30
CA VAL A 153 14.66 -15.17 -29.09
C VAL A 153 14.05 -16.17 -28.12
N LEU A 154 14.51 -16.16 -26.88
CA LEU A 154 13.85 -16.81 -25.76
C LEU A 154 13.33 -15.73 -24.80
N THR A 155 12.04 -15.76 -24.49
CA THR A 155 11.40 -14.87 -23.51
C THR A 155 10.71 -15.70 -22.45
N ILE A 156 11.05 -15.49 -21.19
CA ILE A 156 10.33 -16.01 -20.04
C ILE A 156 9.79 -14.81 -19.27
N GLU A 157 8.49 -14.76 -19.03
CA GLU A 157 7.83 -13.60 -18.43
C GLU A 157 6.74 -13.97 -17.43
N ASN A 158 6.50 -13.12 -16.43
CA ASN A 158 5.44 -13.28 -15.43
C ASN A 158 5.54 -14.64 -14.73
N THR A 159 6.67 -14.90 -14.07
CA THR A 159 6.92 -16.16 -13.35
C THR A 159 6.77 -15.94 -11.85
N THR A 160 5.95 -16.76 -11.19
CA THR A 160 5.91 -16.85 -9.73
C THR A 160 6.39 -18.24 -9.31
N ALA A 161 7.32 -18.32 -8.36
CA ALA A 161 7.85 -19.60 -7.91
C ALA A 161 8.03 -19.63 -6.39
N GLU A 162 7.57 -20.68 -5.73
CA GLU A 162 7.61 -20.81 -4.27
C GLU A 162 8.19 -22.15 -3.84
N TRP A 163 9.11 -22.10 -2.87
CA TRP A 163 9.64 -23.25 -2.14
C TRP A 163 9.24 -23.20 -0.66
N PRO A 164 9.17 -24.35 0.04
CA PRO A 164 8.86 -24.40 1.47
C PRO A 164 10.04 -23.90 2.32
N VAL A 165 9.74 -23.17 3.39
CA VAL A 165 10.72 -22.54 4.31
C VAL A 165 11.84 -23.49 4.79
N ASN A 166 11.48 -24.73 5.15
CA ASN A 166 12.37 -25.71 5.75
C ASN A 166 12.65 -26.91 4.82
N GLY A 167 12.58 -26.71 3.51
CA GLY A 167 12.77 -27.78 2.52
C GLY A 167 13.99 -27.58 1.64
N PRO A 168 14.19 -28.47 0.65
CA PRO A 168 15.21 -28.28 -0.36
C PRO A 168 14.81 -27.13 -1.28
N HIS A 169 15.72 -26.17 -1.48
CA HIS A 169 15.50 -25.01 -2.34
C HIS A 169 16.20 -25.21 -3.69
N GLY A 170 15.55 -24.77 -4.76
CA GLY A 170 16.09 -24.82 -6.13
C GLY A 170 16.13 -23.44 -6.77
N PRO A 171 16.79 -23.30 -7.93
CA PRO A 171 16.81 -22.05 -8.66
C PRO A 171 15.54 -21.87 -9.50
N VAL A 172 15.18 -20.63 -9.83
CA VAL A 172 14.10 -20.41 -10.81
C VAL A 172 14.54 -20.84 -12.20
N ILE A 173 15.75 -20.43 -12.62
CA ILE A 173 16.34 -20.86 -13.88
C ILE A 173 17.75 -21.44 -13.69
N LEU A 174 17.99 -22.56 -14.37
CA LEU A 174 19.30 -23.19 -14.51
C LEU A 174 19.84 -22.95 -15.93
N MET A 175 21.06 -22.40 -16.03
CA MET A 175 21.73 -22.06 -17.28
C MET A 175 23.15 -22.64 -17.37
N GLY A 176 23.73 -22.62 -18.57
CA GLY A 176 25.08 -23.12 -18.85
C GLY A 176 25.08 -24.58 -19.28
N GLY A 177 25.93 -25.42 -18.69
CA GLY A 177 25.94 -26.88 -18.92
C GLY A 177 27.15 -27.38 -19.71
N TYR A 178 26.97 -28.51 -20.41
CA TYR A 178 28.02 -29.29 -21.08
C TYR A 178 28.76 -28.55 -22.20
N VAL A 179 28.08 -27.61 -22.84
CA VAL A 179 28.62 -26.74 -23.89
C VAL A 179 28.41 -25.30 -23.47
N ARG A 180 29.27 -24.41 -24.00
CA ARG A 180 29.13 -22.97 -23.81
C ARG A 180 27.73 -22.54 -24.22
N GLN A 181 26.99 -21.90 -23.32
CA GLN A 181 25.69 -21.34 -23.66
C GLN A 181 25.92 -20.06 -24.47
N LEU A 182 25.81 -20.17 -25.79
CA LEU A 182 26.04 -19.07 -26.72
C LEU A 182 24.73 -18.32 -27.00
N LEU A 183 24.77 -17.01 -26.81
CA LEU A 183 23.79 -16.04 -27.27
C LEU A 183 24.50 -15.19 -28.32
N GLN A 184 24.28 -15.49 -29.61
CA GLN A 184 25.09 -14.90 -30.69
C GLN A 184 24.31 -14.40 -31.90
N LYS A 185 24.94 -13.48 -32.65
CA LYS A 185 24.49 -13.03 -33.98
C LYS A 185 23.06 -12.48 -33.93
N SER A 186 22.88 -11.41 -33.16
CA SER A 186 21.60 -10.74 -32.93
C SER A 186 20.53 -11.65 -32.33
N SER A 187 20.89 -12.50 -31.38
CA SER A 187 19.92 -13.30 -30.61
C SER A 187 19.57 -12.62 -29.29
N ALA A 188 18.55 -13.11 -28.58
CA ALA A 188 18.16 -12.53 -27.30
C ALA A 188 17.59 -13.54 -26.30
N PHE A 189 17.92 -13.32 -25.03
CA PHE A 189 17.25 -13.94 -23.88
C PHE A 189 16.68 -12.86 -22.98
N PHE A 190 15.37 -12.89 -22.76
CA PHE A 190 14.63 -11.98 -21.90
C PHE A 190 14.00 -12.75 -20.76
N PHE A 191 14.27 -12.35 -19.52
CA PHE A 191 13.66 -12.92 -18.32
C PHE A 191 13.07 -11.81 -17.46
N VAL A 192 11.74 -11.70 -17.47
CA VAL A 192 11.06 -10.48 -17.00
C VAL A 192 9.91 -10.77 -16.04
N TRP A 193 9.71 -9.90 -15.06
CA TRP A 193 8.63 -10.02 -14.04
C TRP A 193 8.62 -11.39 -13.35
N THR A 194 9.65 -11.64 -12.55
CA THR A 194 9.76 -12.87 -11.77
C THR A 194 9.62 -12.58 -10.28
N ASN A 195 8.82 -13.36 -9.57
CA ASN A 195 8.73 -13.32 -8.12
C ASN A 195 9.00 -14.72 -7.55
N ALA A 196 10.10 -14.87 -6.82
CA ALA A 196 10.48 -16.11 -6.19
C ALA A 196 10.48 -15.96 -4.67
N LEU A 197 9.96 -16.97 -3.96
CA LEU A 197 9.94 -17.04 -2.51
C LEU A 197 10.67 -18.29 -2.02
N TYR A 198 11.64 -18.10 -1.11
CA TYR A 198 12.52 -19.16 -0.59
C TYR A 198 13.32 -19.94 -1.66
N ALA A 199 13.52 -19.36 -2.84
CA ALA A 199 14.37 -19.97 -3.86
C ALA A 199 15.84 -20.04 -3.41
N GLU A 200 16.60 -20.96 -3.98
CA GLU A 200 18.07 -20.96 -3.84
C GLU A 200 18.65 -19.75 -4.57
N ASN A 201 18.25 -19.55 -5.83
CA ASN A 201 18.71 -18.46 -6.69
C ASN A 201 17.59 -18.05 -7.66
N ILE A 202 17.65 -16.85 -8.23
CA ILE A 202 16.90 -16.58 -9.47
C ILE A 202 17.58 -17.30 -10.62
N ILE A 203 18.90 -17.08 -10.79
CA ILE A 203 19.69 -17.70 -11.86
C ILE A 203 20.81 -18.53 -11.24
N LYS A 204 20.85 -19.81 -11.56
CA LYS A 204 21.98 -20.67 -11.27
C LYS A 204 22.68 -21.02 -12.56
N VAL A 205 24.00 -20.89 -12.57
CA VAL A 205 24.83 -21.12 -13.75
C VAL A 205 25.87 -22.20 -13.45
N GLY A 206 25.79 -23.32 -14.17
CA GLY A 206 26.77 -24.40 -14.10
C GLY A 206 26.16 -25.80 -14.26
N GLY A 207 27.00 -26.79 -14.58
CA GLY A 207 26.69 -28.22 -14.78
C GLY A 207 27.99 -29.05 -14.78
N PRO A 208 27.97 -30.38 -14.98
CA PRO A 208 29.19 -31.19 -15.00
C PRO A 208 30.12 -30.79 -16.18
N VAL A 209 31.40 -30.60 -15.89
CA VAL A 209 32.44 -30.21 -16.86
C VAL A 209 32.98 -31.46 -17.57
N PHE A 210 32.93 -31.50 -18.90
CA PHE A 210 33.68 -32.49 -19.69
C PHE A 210 34.71 -31.78 -20.57
N ASN A 211 35.94 -32.30 -20.53
CA ASN A 211 37.16 -31.71 -21.11
C ASN A 211 37.28 -31.84 -22.65
N TRP A 212 36.17 -31.91 -23.38
CA TRP A 212 36.19 -32.10 -24.84
C TRP A 212 35.02 -31.38 -25.49
N TYR A 213 35.18 -30.15 -26.00
CA TYR A 213 34.26 -29.68 -27.05
C TYR A 213 34.85 -28.58 -27.93
N TYR A 214 34.46 -28.67 -29.21
CA TYR A 214 34.90 -27.93 -30.38
C TYR A 214 34.01 -26.69 -30.59
N ASP A 215 34.60 -25.50 -30.69
CA ASP A 215 33.89 -24.27 -31.05
C ASP A 215 33.52 -24.30 -32.55
N ALA A 216 32.23 -24.15 -32.86
CA ALA A 216 31.74 -24.16 -34.24
C ALA A 216 31.99 -22.82 -34.98
N ASP A 217 32.42 -21.77 -34.29
CA ASP A 217 32.81 -20.48 -34.87
C ASP A 217 34.34 -20.28 -34.93
N ALA A 218 35.13 -21.31 -34.58
CA ALA A 218 36.57 -21.30 -34.73
C ALA A 218 37.00 -21.94 -36.05
N ASP A 219 37.40 -21.10 -37.01
CA ASP A 219 38.37 -21.44 -38.06
C ASP A 219 39.80 -21.63 -37.48
N VAL A 220 39.89 -21.94 -36.18
CA VAL A 220 41.13 -22.10 -35.42
C VAL A 220 40.99 -23.36 -34.58
N ALA A 221 41.40 -24.49 -35.17
CA ALA A 221 41.70 -25.71 -34.44
C ALA A 221 42.93 -25.48 -33.54
N GLY A 222 42.70 -24.90 -32.37
CA GLY A 222 43.71 -24.68 -31.35
C GLY A 222 43.24 -25.26 -30.03
N ASN A 223 44.03 -26.17 -29.48
CA ASN A 223 43.84 -26.81 -28.17
C ASN A 223 43.85 -25.76 -27.04
N GLN A 224 42.71 -25.11 -26.77
CA GLN A 224 42.58 -24.18 -25.65
C GLN A 224 42.17 -24.93 -24.38
N THR A 225 43.19 -25.43 -23.67
CA THR A 225 43.07 -25.80 -22.26
C THR A 225 42.90 -24.51 -21.45
N GLY A 226 41.72 -24.28 -20.84
CA GLY A 226 41.56 -23.23 -19.82
C GLY A 226 40.34 -22.31 -19.89
N VAL A 227 39.43 -22.46 -20.85
CA VAL A 227 38.25 -21.58 -20.93
C VAL A 227 36.95 -22.36 -20.66
N ALA A 228 36.60 -22.49 -19.38
CA ALA A 228 35.24 -22.84 -19.01
C ALA A 228 34.35 -21.61 -19.21
N LEU A 229 33.43 -21.74 -20.15
CA LEU A 229 32.61 -20.65 -20.64
C LEU A 229 31.17 -21.04 -20.42
N CYS A 230 30.62 -20.65 -19.28
CA CYS A 230 29.26 -21.03 -18.92
C CYS A 230 28.21 -20.30 -19.77
N VAL A 231 28.31 -18.96 -19.90
CA VAL A 231 27.39 -18.13 -20.70
C VAL A 231 28.19 -17.08 -21.47
N ASP A 232 27.94 -16.96 -22.77
CA ASP A 232 28.58 -15.97 -23.64
C ASP A 232 27.57 -15.21 -24.47
N VAL A 233 27.55 -13.90 -24.29
CA VAL A 233 26.70 -12.96 -24.98
C VAL A 233 27.56 -12.22 -26.00
N ARG A 234 27.46 -12.61 -27.27
CA ARG A 234 28.22 -12.03 -28.38
C ARG A 234 27.27 -11.39 -29.37
N ASP A 235 27.36 -10.10 -29.64
CA ASP A 235 26.44 -9.44 -30.60
C ASP A 235 24.93 -9.66 -30.29
N SER A 236 24.59 -9.91 -29.02
CA SER A 236 23.28 -10.41 -28.58
C SER A 236 22.86 -9.81 -27.25
N ILE A 237 21.68 -10.18 -26.75
CA ILE A 237 21.09 -9.60 -25.54
C ILE A 237 20.81 -10.69 -24.50
N LEU A 238 21.21 -10.43 -23.27
CA LEU A 238 20.70 -11.10 -22.08
C LEU A 238 20.14 -10.02 -21.15
N ALA A 239 18.84 -10.01 -20.93
CA ALA A 239 18.19 -9.03 -20.06
C ALA A 239 17.31 -9.72 -19.02
N VAL A 240 17.53 -9.35 -17.76
CA VAL A 240 16.80 -9.83 -16.60
C VAL A 240 16.22 -8.62 -15.90
N ASP A 241 14.91 -8.49 -15.89
CA ASP A 241 14.26 -7.26 -15.45
C ASP A 241 13.06 -7.54 -14.53
N TYR A 242 12.87 -6.70 -13.51
CA TYR A 242 11.77 -6.86 -12.54
C TYR A 242 11.72 -8.25 -11.91
N ALA A 243 12.88 -8.80 -11.55
CA ALA A 243 12.98 -10.10 -10.89
C ALA A 243 13.26 -9.91 -9.38
N THR A 244 12.42 -10.49 -8.54
CA THR A 244 12.46 -10.40 -7.08
C THR A 244 12.65 -11.79 -6.48
N CYS A 245 13.59 -11.90 -5.55
CA CYS A 245 13.86 -13.11 -4.78
C CYS A 245 13.68 -12.80 -3.29
N SER A 246 12.56 -13.20 -2.72
CA SER A 246 12.25 -12.97 -1.31
C SER A 246 12.74 -14.12 -0.44
N LYS A 247 13.50 -13.80 0.62
CA LYS A 247 14.04 -14.77 1.60
C LYS A 247 14.82 -15.89 0.93
N CYS A 248 15.62 -15.55 -0.07
CA CYS A 248 16.39 -16.51 -0.84
C CYS A 248 17.59 -17.02 -0.04
N THR A 249 17.94 -18.27 -0.29
CA THR A 249 18.94 -18.99 0.51
C THR A 249 20.33 -19.02 -0.11
N GLY A 250 20.45 -18.55 -1.36
CA GLY A 250 21.70 -18.31 -2.05
C GLY A 250 21.66 -17.00 -2.87
N PRO A 251 22.74 -16.69 -3.60
CA PRO A 251 22.86 -15.46 -4.38
C PRO A 251 21.78 -15.31 -5.45
N PHE A 252 21.49 -14.09 -5.89
CA PHE A 252 20.50 -13.88 -6.97
C PHE A 252 20.96 -14.55 -8.27
N ILE A 253 22.24 -14.39 -8.62
CA ILE A 253 22.94 -15.09 -9.70
C ILE A 253 24.12 -15.85 -9.10
N ASP A 254 24.19 -17.13 -9.37
CA ASP A 254 25.23 -17.98 -8.79
C ASP A 254 25.94 -18.84 -9.84
N PHE A 255 27.22 -18.57 -10.03
CA PHE A 255 28.13 -19.41 -10.81
C PHE A 255 28.77 -20.45 -9.90
N VAL A 256 28.29 -21.69 -10.00
CA VAL A 256 28.68 -22.75 -9.06
C VAL A 256 30.06 -23.35 -9.31
N GLN A 257 30.58 -23.23 -10.54
CA GLN A 257 31.86 -23.81 -10.96
C GLN A 257 33.01 -22.78 -10.85
N PRO A 258 34.16 -23.14 -10.24
CA PRO A 258 35.33 -22.25 -10.09
C PRO A 258 35.88 -21.70 -11.40
N GLU A 259 35.71 -22.40 -12.51
CA GLU A 259 36.24 -22.01 -13.80
C GLU A 259 35.26 -21.15 -14.62
N CYS A 260 34.02 -20.99 -14.17
CA CYS A 260 32.94 -20.32 -14.90
C CYS A 260 32.74 -18.84 -14.56
N THR A 261 32.50 -18.04 -15.59
CA THR A 261 32.04 -16.65 -15.54
C THR A 261 31.14 -16.36 -16.75
N MET A 262 30.39 -15.26 -16.72
CA MET A 262 29.77 -14.68 -17.90
C MET A 262 30.79 -13.93 -18.77
N SER A 263 30.62 -14.02 -20.09
CA SER A 263 31.36 -13.26 -21.10
C SER A 263 30.40 -12.39 -21.92
N ASN A 264 30.77 -11.14 -22.18
CA ASN A 264 29.99 -10.19 -22.98
C ASN A 264 30.87 -9.50 -24.04
N THR A 265 30.68 -9.82 -25.32
CA THR A 265 31.62 -9.48 -26.41
C THR A 265 30.92 -8.98 -27.68
N ASP A 266 31.68 -8.37 -28.58
CA ASP A 266 31.28 -8.00 -29.97
C ASP A 266 29.88 -7.36 -30.08
N SER A 267 29.67 -6.25 -29.39
CA SER A 267 28.40 -5.51 -29.25
C SER A 267 27.32 -6.24 -28.44
N GLY A 268 27.70 -7.14 -27.54
CA GLY A 268 26.76 -7.80 -26.63
C GLY A 268 26.21 -6.84 -25.54
N MET A 269 25.01 -7.16 -25.05
CA MET A 269 24.40 -6.49 -23.91
C MET A 269 23.99 -7.51 -22.85
N VAL A 270 24.40 -7.23 -21.62
CA VAL A 270 23.88 -7.88 -20.42
C VAL A 270 23.24 -6.83 -19.53
N ARG A 271 22.00 -7.04 -19.12
CA ARG A 271 21.23 -6.09 -18.31
C ARG A 271 20.53 -6.78 -17.15
N PHE A 272 20.67 -6.19 -15.97
CA PHE A 272 19.89 -6.46 -14.77
C PHE A 272 19.19 -5.18 -14.33
N THR A 273 17.87 -5.13 -14.45
CA THR A 273 17.10 -3.91 -14.14
C THR A 273 16.00 -4.18 -13.12
N ASN A 274 15.88 -3.31 -12.12
CA ASN A 274 14.84 -3.38 -11.10
C ASN A 274 14.75 -4.78 -10.45
N CYS A 275 15.91 -5.35 -10.11
CA CYS A 275 16.02 -6.69 -9.54
C CYS A 275 16.28 -6.60 -8.04
N SER A 276 15.67 -7.47 -7.24
CA SER A 276 15.80 -7.43 -5.78
C SER A 276 16.01 -8.81 -5.17
N ILE A 277 16.83 -8.86 -4.12
CA ILE A 277 17.04 -10.05 -3.29
C ILE A 277 17.03 -9.73 -1.80
N THR A 278 16.33 -10.55 -1.02
CA THR A 278 16.39 -10.58 0.46
C THR A 278 16.78 -11.98 0.94
N GLY A 279 17.24 -12.10 2.19
CA GLY A 279 17.83 -13.32 2.76
C GLY A 279 19.33 -13.19 3.08
N GLY A 280 19.86 -11.96 3.09
CA GLY A 280 21.27 -11.67 3.41
C GLY A 280 22.30 -12.17 2.38
N GLN A 281 21.87 -12.54 1.18
CA GLN A 281 22.73 -13.10 0.12
C GLN A 281 23.25 -12.02 -0.83
N SER A 282 24.36 -12.32 -1.52
CA SER A 282 24.90 -11.44 -2.56
C SER A 282 24.04 -11.45 -3.83
N PHE A 283 24.14 -10.39 -4.64
CA PHE A 283 23.42 -10.34 -5.91
C PHE A 283 24.09 -11.23 -6.97
N TYR A 284 25.40 -11.08 -7.17
CA TYR A 284 26.14 -11.82 -8.19
C TYR A 284 27.33 -12.55 -7.57
N ARG A 285 27.33 -13.89 -7.59
CA ARG A 285 28.44 -14.71 -7.08
C ARG A 285 29.17 -15.45 -8.18
N VAL A 286 30.50 -15.41 -8.12
CA VAL A 286 31.41 -16.26 -8.90
C VAL A 286 32.45 -16.90 -8.00
N LYS A 287 32.80 -18.16 -8.30
CA LYS A 287 33.92 -18.85 -7.63
C LYS A 287 35.26 -18.72 -8.36
N LYS A 288 35.24 -18.18 -9.59
CA LYS A 288 36.44 -17.89 -10.37
C LYS A 288 37.17 -16.68 -9.81
N GLU A 289 38.49 -16.66 -9.98
CA GLU A 289 39.28 -15.47 -9.66
C GLU A 289 38.76 -14.20 -10.35
N LYS A 290 38.25 -14.34 -11.60
CA LYS A 290 37.77 -13.23 -12.45
C LYS A 290 36.23 -13.21 -12.51
N ILE A 291 35.64 -12.11 -12.03
CA ILE A 291 34.18 -11.89 -11.93
C ILE A 291 33.45 -11.74 -13.28
N TRP A 292 34.12 -11.18 -14.30
CA TRP A 292 33.49 -10.82 -15.57
C TRP A 292 34.51 -10.73 -16.71
N ALA A 293 34.13 -11.15 -17.92
CA ALA A 293 34.92 -10.94 -19.14
C ALA A 293 34.12 -10.08 -20.13
N SER A 294 34.72 -9.01 -20.66
CA SER A 294 34.05 -8.17 -21.66
C SER A 294 35.00 -7.57 -22.69
N SER A 295 34.62 -7.58 -23.97
CA SER A 295 35.38 -6.97 -25.08
C SER A 295 34.73 -5.69 -25.59
N ASN A 296 35.51 -4.78 -26.19
CA ASN A 296 34.96 -3.58 -26.82
C ASN A 296 34.40 -3.95 -28.21
N PRO A 297 33.17 -3.53 -28.56
CA PRO A 297 32.18 -2.87 -27.70
C PRO A 297 31.31 -3.88 -26.94
N ALA A 298 30.97 -3.63 -25.69
CA ALA A 298 29.98 -4.44 -24.98
C ALA A 298 29.41 -3.65 -23.80
N ASN A 299 28.17 -3.92 -23.43
CA ASN A 299 27.46 -3.15 -22.40
C ASN A 299 26.95 -4.05 -21.28
N SER A 300 27.36 -3.76 -20.05
CA SER A 300 26.92 -4.49 -18.86
C SER A 300 26.23 -3.51 -17.90
N ILE A 301 24.94 -3.71 -17.63
CA ILE A 301 24.09 -2.74 -16.93
C ILE A 301 23.51 -3.38 -15.67
N PHE A 302 23.72 -2.74 -14.52
CA PHE A 302 23.09 -3.01 -13.24
C PHE A 302 22.36 -1.75 -12.81
N SER A 303 21.03 -1.77 -12.85
CA SER A 303 20.20 -0.59 -12.60
C SER A 303 19.01 -0.94 -11.72
N GLY A 304 18.74 -0.18 -10.66
CA GLY A 304 17.62 -0.48 -9.76
C GLY A 304 17.82 -1.81 -9.01
N VAL A 305 19.06 -2.16 -8.69
CA VAL A 305 19.36 -3.43 -8.00
C VAL A 305 19.28 -3.25 -6.50
N TYR A 306 18.55 -4.11 -5.81
CA TYR A 306 18.50 -4.19 -4.36
C TYR A 306 19.05 -5.53 -3.87
N SER A 307 19.96 -5.51 -2.89
CA SER A 307 20.44 -6.70 -2.19
C SER A 307 20.74 -6.41 -0.73
N GLU A 308 20.35 -7.30 0.19
CA GLU A 308 20.79 -7.21 1.58
C GLU A 308 22.28 -7.57 1.75
N GLY A 309 22.85 -8.31 0.80
CA GLY A 309 24.28 -8.64 0.78
C GLY A 309 25.09 -7.69 -0.12
N ALA A 310 26.24 -8.17 -0.58
CA ALA A 310 27.05 -7.42 -1.54
C ALA A 310 26.46 -7.48 -2.96
N LEU A 311 26.79 -6.50 -3.80
CA LEU A 311 26.48 -6.56 -5.24
C LEU A 311 27.24 -7.71 -5.91
N PHE A 312 28.54 -7.83 -5.62
CA PHE A 312 29.40 -8.87 -6.16
C PHE A 312 30.05 -9.69 -5.05
N ASP A 313 30.04 -11.00 -5.21
CA ASP A 313 30.71 -11.97 -4.34
C ASP A 313 31.72 -12.76 -5.16
N GLY A 314 32.99 -12.38 -5.04
CA GLY A 314 34.11 -12.89 -5.84
C GLY A 314 35.41 -12.24 -5.41
N SER A 315 36.55 -12.74 -5.91
CA SER A 315 37.87 -12.28 -5.47
C SER A 315 38.39 -11.06 -6.23
N THR A 316 38.35 -11.03 -7.57
CA THR A 316 38.80 -9.87 -8.37
C THR A 316 38.00 -9.77 -9.67
N TRP A 317 37.96 -8.58 -10.26
CA TRP A 317 37.52 -8.42 -11.64
C TRP A 317 38.71 -8.67 -12.58
N GLY A 318 38.49 -9.23 -13.77
CA GLY A 318 39.58 -9.54 -14.69
C GLY A 318 40.35 -8.29 -15.16
N GLU A 319 41.67 -8.42 -15.34
CA GLU A 319 42.60 -7.34 -15.75
C GLU A 319 42.40 -6.81 -17.19
N ASP A 320 41.50 -7.42 -17.97
CA ASP A 320 41.22 -7.09 -19.38
C ASP A 320 39.72 -6.81 -19.58
N PHE A 321 39.18 -5.86 -18.80
CA PHE A 321 37.84 -5.35 -19.07
C PHE A 321 37.89 -4.32 -20.20
N ARG A 322 37.28 -4.63 -21.34
CA ARG A 322 37.23 -3.73 -22.52
C ARG A 322 35.80 -3.33 -22.94
N GLY A 323 34.78 -3.78 -22.22
CA GLY A 323 33.42 -3.28 -22.40
C GLY A 323 33.15 -2.07 -21.52
N SER A 324 31.88 -1.76 -21.37
CA SER A 324 31.37 -0.65 -20.56
C SER A 324 30.47 -1.16 -19.45
N VAL A 325 30.55 -0.55 -18.28
CA VAL A 325 29.74 -0.93 -17.11
C VAL A 325 28.89 0.24 -16.66
N THR A 326 27.65 -0.03 -16.31
CA THR A 326 26.78 0.92 -15.62
C THR A 326 26.30 0.30 -14.32
N VAL A 327 26.52 0.99 -13.20
CA VAL A 327 25.98 0.65 -11.89
C VAL A 327 25.24 1.87 -11.36
N ILE A 328 23.91 1.86 -11.42
CA ILE A 328 23.07 3.02 -11.05
C ILE A 328 21.86 2.60 -10.22
N HIS A 329 21.38 3.47 -9.34
CA HIS A 329 20.20 3.18 -8.51
C HIS A 329 20.34 1.83 -7.78
N VAL A 330 21.51 1.58 -7.19
CA VAL A 330 21.81 0.31 -6.53
C VAL A 330 21.81 0.49 -5.02
N VAL A 331 21.12 -0.39 -4.31
CA VAL A 331 21.06 -0.42 -2.85
C VAL A 331 21.58 -1.78 -2.38
N VAL A 332 22.77 -1.79 -1.77
CA VAL A 332 23.44 -3.01 -1.31
C VAL A 332 24.17 -2.78 0.01
N ASN A 333 24.61 -3.85 0.70
CA ASN A 333 25.43 -3.68 1.89
C ASN A 333 26.86 -3.23 1.53
N SER A 334 27.44 -3.82 0.50
CA SER A 334 28.74 -3.44 -0.06
C SER A 334 28.79 -3.74 -1.57
N ILE A 335 29.78 -3.19 -2.26
CA ILE A 335 29.97 -3.52 -3.68
C ILE A 335 30.57 -4.92 -3.85
N ILE A 336 31.53 -5.29 -2.98
CA ILE A 336 32.24 -6.56 -3.03
C ILE A 336 32.42 -7.16 -1.63
N THR A 337 32.38 -8.49 -1.49
CA THR A 337 32.55 -9.23 -0.21
C THR A 337 34.02 -9.39 0.23
N GLY A 338 34.98 -9.48 -0.70
CA GLY A 338 36.39 -9.79 -0.41
C GLY A 338 37.33 -8.59 -0.20
N SER A 339 38.62 -8.85 0.06
CA SER A 339 39.70 -7.85 0.04
C SER A 339 40.08 -7.39 -1.38
N GLY A 340 39.42 -7.94 -2.40
CA GLY A 340 39.59 -7.58 -3.80
C GLY A 340 39.22 -6.15 -4.15
N GLN A 341 39.78 -5.68 -5.25
CA GLN A 341 39.42 -4.42 -5.90
C GLN A 341 38.48 -4.73 -7.09
N VAL A 342 37.46 -3.89 -7.31
CA VAL A 342 36.80 -3.75 -8.63
C VAL A 342 37.88 -3.19 -9.57
N PRO A 343 37.91 -3.53 -10.88
CA PRO A 343 39.09 -3.31 -11.69
C PRO A 343 39.40 -1.81 -11.70
N THR A 344 40.65 -1.46 -11.44
CA THR A 344 41.13 -0.07 -11.44
C THR A 344 41.58 0.38 -12.83
N ASN A 345 41.65 -0.56 -13.79
CA ASN A 345 42.20 -0.33 -15.12
C ASN A 345 41.17 -0.61 -16.21
N PHE A 346 40.28 0.35 -16.43
CA PHE A 346 39.29 0.32 -17.52
C PHE A 346 39.90 0.64 -18.89
N ARG A 347 41.24 0.76 -19.06
CA ARG A 347 41.95 0.97 -20.35
C ARG A 347 41.24 1.90 -21.36
N GLY A 348 40.69 3.02 -20.90
CA GLY A 348 39.95 3.98 -21.75
C GLY A 348 38.50 3.60 -22.09
N GLN A 349 37.86 2.74 -21.30
CA GLN A 349 36.43 2.42 -21.37
C GLN A 349 35.65 3.14 -20.28
N ASP A 350 34.33 3.20 -20.44
CA ASP A 350 33.45 3.96 -19.56
C ASP A 350 32.82 3.07 -18.47
N PHE A 351 33.00 3.51 -17.23
CA PHE A 351 32.31 3.03 -16.05
C PHE A 351 31.45 4.15 -15.47
N PHE A 352 30.14 4.00 -15.69
CA PHE A 352 29.10 4.86 -15.17
C PHE A 352 28.66 4.45 -13.77
N TYR A 353 28.55 5.42 -12.86
CA TYR A 353 27.90 5.23 -11.57
C TYR A 353 26.96 6.37 -11.21
N GLY A 354 25.97 6.12 -10.36
CA GLY A 354 25.08 7.18 -9.87
C GLY A 354 24.01 6.66 -8.92
N ASN A 355 23.64 7.45 -7.91
CA ASN A 355 22.61 7.10 -6.93
C ASN A 355 22.80 5.69 -6.33
N LEU A 356 23.90 5.48 -5.60
CA LEU A 356 24.20 4.22 -4.93
C LEU A 356 23.97 4.35 -3.43
N SER A 357 23.42 3.34 -2.77
CA SER A 357 23.34 3.27 -1.31
C SER A 357 24.07 2.02 -0.83
N LEU A 358 25.16 2.20 -0.07
CA LEU A 358 26.01 1.13 0.42
C LEU A 358 25.96 1.08 1.96
N GLY A 359 25.40 0.03 2.54
CA GLY A 359 25.29 -0.10 4.00
C GLY A 359 24.57 1.08 4.66
N GLY A 360 23.63 1.71 3.93
CA GLY A 360 22.91 2.93 4.35
C GLY A 360 23.59 4.25 4.00
N VAL A 361 24.81 4.25 3.48
CA VAL A 361 25.52 5.46 3.02
C VAL A 361 25.19 5.74 1.57
N LEU A 362 24.59 6.90 1.29
CA LEU A 362 24.35 7.37 -0.06
C LEU A 362 25.66 7.86 -0.70
N ILE A 363 26.01 7.28 -1.84
CA ILE A 363 27.08 7.71 -2.74
C ILE A 363 26.41 8.28 -3.98
N ASP A 364 26.30 9.60 -4.00
CA ASP A 364 25.80 10.36 -5.15
C ASP A 364 26.85 11.40 -5.55
N ASN A 365 27.31 11.31 -6.80
CA ASN A 365 28.33 12.18 -7.38
C ASN A 365 29.57 12.44 -6.49
N SER A 366 29.98 11.45 -5.68
CA SER A 366 31.10 11.56 -4.74
C SER A 366 32.20 10.56 -5.09
N TRP A 367 33.19 11.03 -5.85
CA TRP A 367 34.36 10.23 -6.25
C TRP A 367 35.15 9.66 -5.07
N PRO A 368 35.41 10.40 -3.97
CA PRO A 368 36.11 9.85 -2.82
C PRO A 368 35.34 8.68 -2.19
N LEU A 369 34.01 8.80 -2.06
CA LEU A 369 33.18 7.72 -1.51
C LEU A 369 33.09 6.53 -2.47
N ALA A 370 32.96 6.77 -3.78
CA ALA A 370 32.97 5.71 -4.79
C ALA A 370 34.30 4.94 -4.82
N ASN A 371 35.43 5.64 -4.66
CA ASN A 371 36.75 5.03 -4.56
C ASN A 371 36.94 4.29 -3.22
N ALA A 372 36.42 4.82 -2.11
CA ALA A 372 36.41 4.12 -0.82
C ALA A 372 35.54 2.85 -0.86
N ALA A 373 34.45 2.87 -1.63
CA ALA A 373 33.64 1.71 -1.97
C ALA A 373 34.28 0.75 -2.98
N ARG A 374 35.51 1.05 -3.40
CA ARG A 374 36.32 0.30 -4.36
C ARG A 374 35.73 0.17 -5.76
N LEU A 375 34.85 1.07 -6.20
CA LEU A 375 34.27 1.04 -7.55
C LEU A 375 35.24 1.58 -8.61
N TYR A 376 35.95 2.67 -8.32
CA TYR A 376 36.82 3.37 -9.28
C TYR A 376 36.14 3.69 -10.63
N PRO A 377 34.95 4.32 -10.64
CA PRO A 377 34.32 4.76 -11.87
C PRO A 377 35.12 5.90 -12.52
N ASN A 378 34.82 6.21 -13.78
CA ASN A 378 35.35 7.39 -14.47
C ASN A 378 34.24 8.32 -14.98
N ILE A 379 32.96 7.94 -14.86
CA ILE A 379 31.82 8.80 -15.21
C ILE A 379 30.73 8.74 -14.12
N ALA A 380 30.42 9.88 -13.52
CA ALA A 380 29.26 10.03 -12.62
C ALA A 380 28.01 10.37 -13.44
N VAL A 381 26.86 9.81 -13.05
CA VAL A 381 25.56 10.09 -13.64
C VAL A 381 24.63 10.67 -12.58
N ASN A 382 24.09 11.86 -12.84
CA ASN A 382 23.16 12.49 -11.92
C ASN A 382 21.72 11.93 -12.07
N PRO A 383 20.79 12.31 -11.18
CA PRO A 383 19.39 11.84 -11.25
C PRO A 383 18.64 12.18 -12.55
N TYR A 384 19.13 13.13 -13.33
CA TYR A 384 18.56 13.56 -14.61
C TYR A 384 19.25 12.93 -15.82
N GLY A 385 20.24 12.05 -15.61
CA GLY A 385 20.98 11.35 -16.67
C GLY A 385 22.16 12.14 -17.26
N ARG A 386 22.55 13.27 -16.66
CA ARG A 386 23.75 14.02 -17.06
C ARG A 386 25.02 13.39 -16.53
N MET A 387 26.07 13.43 -17.33
CA MET A 387 27.34 12.79 -17.07
C MET A 387 28.45 13.79 -16.74
N TYR A 388 29.27 13.44 -15.78
CA TYR A 388 30.38 14.26 -15.31
C TYR A 388 31.62 13.39 -15.13
N ASP A 389 32.80 13.90 -15.49
CA ASP A 389 34.07 13.29 -15.09
C ASP A 389 34.44 13.64 -13.64
N GLN A 390 35.59 13.13 -13.20
CA GLN A 390 36.16 13.41 -11.88
C GLN A 390 36.47 14.90 -11.62
N TYR A 391 36.52 15.74 -12.66
CA TYR A 391 36.74 17.18 -12.55
C TYR A 391 35.43 17.98 -12.55
N GLY A 392 34.28 17.29 -12.58
CA GLY A 392 32.96 17.92 -12.68
C GLY A 392 32.68 18.51 -14.07
N VAL A 393 33.50 18.19 -15.07
CA VAL A 393 33.30 18.62 -16.45
C VAL A 393 32.27 17.70 -17.09
N ALA A 394 31.29 18.30 -17.76
CA ALA A 394 30.35 17.55 -18.59
C ALA A 394 31.14 16.86 -19.70
N THR A 395 31.24 15.53 -19.63
CA THR A 395 32.04 14.73 -20.57
C THR A 395 31.44 14.68 -21.96
N TYR A 396 30.13 14.91 -22.07
CA TYR A 396 29.42 14.85 -23.34
C TYR A 396 28.45 16.03 -23.49
N PRO A 397 28.73 16.98 -24.40
CA PRO A 397 27.84 18.09 -24.65
C PRO A 397 26.57 17.60 -25.38
N ALA A 398 25.41 18.09 -24.95
CA ALA A 398 24.17 17.95 -25.72
C ALA A 398 24.41 18.43 -27.16
N PRO A 399 23.92 17.72 -28.19
CA PRO A 399 22.89 16.68 -28.19
C PRO A 399 23.42 15.22 -28.14
N TYR A 400 24.72 15.00 -27.96
CA TYR A 400 25.33 13.67 -28.04
C TYR A 400 25.32 12.99 -26.67
N PRO A 401 24.66 11.84 -26.47
CA PRO A 401 24.75 11.13 -25.21
C PRO A 401 25.79 10.01 -25.32
N PRO A 402 26.37 9.65 -24.17
CA PRO A 402 26.61 8.23 -24.00
C PRO A 402 26.67 7.90 -22.52
N SER A 403 25.52 7.64 -21.92
CA SER A 403 25.50 6.36 -21.24
C SER A 403 24.70 5.44 -22.15
N TRP A 404 25.29 4.30 -22.49
CA TRP A 404 24.53 3.22 -23.11
C TRP A 404 23.47 2.68 -22.15
N ALA A 405 23.46 3.11 -20.89
CA ALA A 405 22.35 2.89 -19.98
C ALA A 405 21.13 3.65 -20.48
N PHE A 406 21.15 4.99 -20.61
CA PHE A 406 19.94 5.84 -20.74
C PHE A 406 19.38 6.02 -22.16
N CYS A 407 19.54 5.04 -23.04
CA CYS A 407 19.23 5.22 -24.46
C CYS A 407 17.76 5.01 -24.85
N GLN A 408 17.27 5.78 -25.83
CA GLN A 408 15.96 5.60 -26.50
C GLN A 408 16.16 5.53 -28.02
N LYS A 409 15.51 4.57 -28.69
CA LYS A 409 15.62 4.41 -30.16
C LYS A 409 14.98 5.60 -30.89
N ALA A 410 15.76 6.34 -31.66
CA ALA A 410 15.22 7.29 -32.63
C ALA A 410 14.55 6.53 -33.80
N ASN A 411 13.37 6.97 -34.22
CA ASN A 411 12.63 6.54 -35.42
C ASN A 411 11.81 5.23 -35.35
N THR A 412 11.22 4.90 -34.19
CA THR A 412 9.92 4.20 -34.18
C THR A 412 8.82 5.26 -34.11
N LEU A 413 7.91 5.28 -35.07
CA LEU A 413 6.89 6.31 -35.33
C LEU A 413 5.94 6.60 -34.14
N SER A 414 6.45 7.24 -33.10
CA SER A 414 5.69 7.98 -32.10
C SER A 414 6.24 9.40 -32.13
N VAL A 415 5.52 10.29 -32.82
CA VAL A 415 5.85 11.70 -33.03
C VAL A 415 5.56 12.55 -31.78
N SER A 416 5.78 12.03 -30.57
CA SER A 416 5.85 12.86 -29.37
C SER A 416 7.32 13.06 -29.03
N TYR A 417 7.88 14.13 -29.56
CA TYR A 417 9.02 14.79 -28.93
C TYR A 417 8.66 15.03 -27.46
N GLU A 418 9.44 14.52 -26.52
CA GLU A 418 9.28 14.91 -25.11
C GLU A 418 9.82 16.34 -24.94
N THR A 419 9.01 17.33 -25.31
CA THR A 419 9.30 18.76 -25.14
C THR A 419 9.40 19.19 -23.67
N ALA A 420 9.09 18.29 -22.72
CA ALA A 420 9.12 18.55 -21.28
C ALA A 420 10.50 18.32 -20.62
N PHE A 421 11.47 17.69 -21.31
CA PHE A 421 12.79 17.39 -20.72
C PHE A 421 13.94 17.65 -21.71
N PRO A 422 14.30 18.93 -21.96
CA PRO A 422 15.41 19.31 -22.86
C PRO A 422 16.81 18.85 -22.39
N GLU A 423 16.90 18.10 -21.29
CA GLU A 423 18.15 17.70 -20.63
C GLU A 423 18.45 16.18 -20.70
N ARG A 424 17.63 15.38 -21.42
CA ARG A 424 17.79 13.91 -21.51
C ARG A 424 18.61 13.46 -22.74
N ALA A 425 19.28 12.32 -22.60
CA ALA A 425 20.12 11.68 -23.62
C ALA A 425 19.35 11.20 -24.87
N GLN A 426 19.82 11.51 -26.10
CA GLN A 426 19.22 11.11 -27.38
C GLN A 426 20.08 10.10 -28.17
N CYS A 427 19.60 8.89 -28.49
CA CYS A 427 20.48 7.89 -29.11
C CYS A 427 20.51 7.91 -30.64
N ASP A 428 21.73 7.96 -31.17
CA ASP A 428 22.01 7.92 -32.60
C ASP A 428 22.36 6.49 -33.04
N CYS A 429 21.43 5.84 -33.75
CA CYS A 429 21.61 4.48 -34.26
C CYS A 429 22.22 4.46 -35.67
N LYS A 430 23.46 4.96 -35.80
CA LYS A 430 24.22 4.82 -37.05
C LYS A 430 24.61 3.36 -37.30
N ALA A 431 24.71 2.99 -38.58
CA ALA A 431 25.21 1.70 -38.99
C ALA A 431 26.66 1.53 -38.49
N GLY A 432 26.93 0.44 -37.77
CA GLY A 432 28.25 0.18 -37.18
C GLY A 432 28.50 0.79 -35.79
N THR A 433 27.53 1.46 -35.17
CA THR A 433 27.67 1.98 -33.80
C THR A 433 26.70 1.34 -32.79
N TYR A 434 27.30 0.66 -31.82
CA TYR A 434 26.97 0.41 -30.40
C TYR A 434 25.51 0.02 -30.01
N LYS A 435 25.31 -1.28 -29.83
CA LYS A 435 24.15 -1.93 -29.16
C LYS A 435 24.21 -1.67 -27.64
N PRO A 436 23.10 -1.34 -26.94
CA PRO A 436 21.87 -2.16 -26.91
C PRO A 436 20.65 -1.66 -27.70
N TYR A 437 20.53 -0.36 -27.98
CA TYR A 437 19.27 0.26 -28.44
C TYR A 437 19.13 0.30 -29.97
N CYS A 438 20.23 0.01 -30.65
CA CYS A 438 20.35 -0.12 -32.09
C CYS A 438 20.39 -1.60 -32.51
N THR A 439 19.87 -2.48 -31.65
CA THR A 439 19.63 -3.88 -31.98
C THR A 439 18.39 -4.02 -32.87
N THR A 440 18.40 -5.02 -33.75
CA THR A 440 17.23 -5.43 -34.52
C THR A 440 16.21 -6.18 -33.67
N MET A 441 16.60 -6.60 -32.46
CA MET A 441 15.76 -7.41 -31.57
C MET A 441 14.80 -6.53 -30.76
N ARG A 442 13.51 -6.85 -30.80
CA ARG A 442 12.51 -6.15 -29.98
C ARG A 442 12.61 -6.64 -28.54
N ASP A 443 13.17 -5.81 -27.67
CA ASP A 443 13.13 -6.00 -26.21
C ASP A 443 11.70 -5.72 -25.68
N PRO A 444 11.10 -6.64 -24.90
CA PRO A 444 9.75 -6.47 -24.35
C PRO A 444 9.63 -5.31 -23.36
N LEU A 445 10.76 -4.84 -22.82
CA LEU A 445 10.88 -3.83 -21.78
C LEU A 445 11.70 -2.62 -22.21
N LEU A 446 11.80 -2.33 -23.52
CA LEU A 446 12.60 -1.22 -24.10
C LEU A 446 12.21 0.21 -23.63
N TYR A 447 11.53 0.35 -22.51
CA TYR A 447 11.25 1.60 -21.81
C TYR A 447 11.76 1.46 -20.37
N TYR A 448 12.75 2.28 -20.05
CA TYR A 448 13.32 2.44 -18.71
C TYR A 448 12.29 2.21 -17.60
N SER A 449 12.59 1.23 -16.74
CA SER A 449 12.08 1.17 -15.37
C SER A 449 12.67 2.34 -14.60
N GLY A 450 11.98 3.47 -14.70
CA GLY A 450 12.40 4.75 -14.16
C GLY A 450 11.91 5.85 -15.07
N TYR A 451 10.72 6.39 -14.78
CA TYR A 451 10.10 7.57 -15.39
C TYR A 451 9.23 7.40 -16.66
N THR A 452 8.49 6.30 -16.85
CA THR A 452 7.25 6.37 -17.64
C THR A 452 6.10 6.89 -16.77
N ILE A 453 5.88 8.22 -16.79
CA ILE A 453 4.63 8.85 -16.34
C ILE A 453 3.60 8.64 -17.46
N SER A 454 3.09 7.41 -17.57
CA SER A 454 1.70 7.13 -17.94
C SER A 454 1.53 5.63 -18.01
N LYS A 455 0.90 5.14 -16.96
CA LYS A 455 0.31 3.81 -16.89
C LYS A 455 -0.60 3.59 -18.11
N PRO A 456 -0.44 2.48 -18.87
CA PRO A 456 -1.38 2.17 -19.95
C PRO A 456 -2.81 2.13 -19.38
N SER A 457 -3.76 2.75 -20.08
CA SER A 457 -5.16 2.75 -19.64
C SER A 457 -5.71 1.33 -19.68
N CYS A 458 -6.32 0.93 -18.58
CA CYS A 458 -6.95 -0.37 -18.46
C CYS A 458 -8.22 -0.46 -19.29
N ALA A 459 -8.34 -1.53 -20.08
CA ALA A 459 -9.61 -1.93 -20.70
C ALA A 459 -10.57 -2.57 -19.68
N VAL A 460 -10.05 -3.04 -18.53
CA VAL A 460 -10.87 -3.52 -17.41
C VAL A 460 -11.56 -2.35 -16.70
N THR A 461 -12.88 -2.37 -16.64
CA THR A 461 -13.68 -1.35 -15.96
C THR A 461 -13.38 -1.33 -14.45
N LYS A 462 -13.23 -0.12 -13.88
CA LYS A 462 -12.87 0.10 -12.45
C LYS A 462 -11.54 -0.55 -12.05
N CYS A 463 -10.62 -0.66 -12.99
CA CYS A 463 -9.26 -1.10 -12.73
C CYS A 463 -8.35 0.11 -12.61
N ASP A 464 -7.71 0.27 -11.45
CA ASP A 464 -6.70 1.30 -11.27
C ASP A 464 -5.42 0.87 -11.95
N ALA A 465 -4.98 -0.39 -11.76
CA ALA A 465 -3.79 -0.97 -12.37
C ALA A 465 -4.01 -2.27 -13.11
N CYS A 466 -3.53 -2.32 -14.35
CA CYS A 466 -3.48 -3.54 -15.13
C CYS A 466 -2.18 -4.28 -14.89
N THR A 467 -2.24 -5.59 -15.05
CA THR A 467 -1.06 -6.43 -15.16
C THR A 467 -0.25 -5.98 -16.38
N TRP A 468 1.02 -5.65 -16.18
CA TRP A 468 1.82 -5.04 -17.24
C TRP A 468 1.92 -5.95 -18.47
N GLY A 469 1.64 -5.39 -19.65
CA GLY A 469 1.56 -6.13 -20.91
C GLY A 469 0.16 -6.67 -21.28
N PHE A 470 -0.84 -6.49 -20.41
CA PHE A 470 -2.24 -6.87 -20.66
C PHE A 470 -3.17 -5.71 -20.32
N THR A 471 -3.90 -5.17 -21.28
CA THR A 471 -4.87 -4.08 -21.02
C THR A 471 -6.18 -4.62 -20.45
N ASP A 472 -6.43 -5.92 -20.57
CA ASP A 472 -7.67 -6.63 -20.23
C ASP A 472 -7.60 -7.43 -18.91
N VAL A 473 -6.52 -7.30 -18.15
CA VAL A 473 -6.30 -8.01 -16.87
C VAL A 473 -5.88 -7.01 -15.80
N CYS A 474 -6.67 -6.90 -14.74
CA CYS A 474 -6.44 -6.03 -13.62
C CYS A 474 -5.55 -6.66 -12.54
N SER A 475 -4.56 -5.93 -12.07
CA SER A 475 -3.71 -6.26 -10.92
C SER A 475 -4.11 -5.48 -9.66
N ILE A 476 -4.68 -4.28 -9.82
CA ILE A 476 -5.18 -3.46 -8.72
C ILE A 476 -6.49 -2.82 -9.15
N CYS A 477 -7.58 -3.18 -8.49
CA CYS A 477 -8.87 -2.56 -8.75
C CYS A 477 -8.99 -1.20 -8.07
N GLY A 478 -9.90 -0.37 -8.58
CA GLY A 478 -10.25 0.91 -7.98
C GLY A 478 -10.85 0.77 -6.60
N THR A 479 -10.96 1.89 -5.90
CA THR A 479 -11.49 1.94 -4.53
C THR A 479 -12.83 1.19 -4.44
N ASN A 480 -12.97 0.30 -3.44
CA ASN A 480 -14.12 -0.58 -3.20
C ASN A 480 -14.30 -1.74 -4.19
N TYR A 481 -13.26 -2.14 -4.93
CA TYR A 481 -13.28 -3.31 -5.80
C TYR A 481 -12.12 -4.26 -5.46
N LYS A 482 -12.33 -5.56 -5.70
CA LYS A 482 -11.30 -6.59 -5.58
C LYS A 482 -11.07 -7.31 -6.91
N VAL A 483 -9.85 -7.84 -7.09
CA VAL A 483 -9.44 -8.57 -8.28
C VAL A 483 -9.94 -10.02 -8.21
N THR A 484 -10.59 -10.51 -9.27
CA THR A 484 -10.92 -11.94 -9.44
C THR A 484 -9.74 -12.72 -10.02
N ASN A 485 -9.79 -14.06 -9.95
CA ASN A 485 -8.76 -14.92 -10.55
C ASN A 485 -8.53 -14.68 -12.06
N ASP A 486 -9.56 -14.18 -12.76
CA ASP A 486 -9.50 -13.84 -14.18
C ASP A 486 -9.02 -12.39 -14.45
N GLY A 487 -8.63 -11.66 -13.42
CA GLY A 487 -8.17 -10.27 -13.51
C GLY A 487 -9.30 -9.26 -13.76
N LYS A 488 -10.53 -9.53 -13.32
CA LYS A 488 -11.64 -8.55 -13.38
C LYS A 488 -11.84 -7.88 -12.03
N CYS A 489 -12.42 -6.68 -12.04
CA CYS A 489 -12.79 -5.96 -10.83
C CYS A 489 -14.25 -6.19 -10.47
N ILE A 490 -14.49 -6.70 -9.26
CA ILE A 490 -15.83 -6.86 -8.69
C ILE A 490 -15.97 -6.03 -7.42
N PRO A 491 -17.18 -5.54 -7.07
CA PRO A 491 -17.40 -4.79 -5.84
C PRO A 491 -16.94 -5.60 -4.62
N MET A 492 -16.13 -4.97 -3.78
CA MET A 492 -15.65 -5.52 -2.52
C MET A 492 -16.69 -5.24 -1.43
N THR A 493 -17.11 -6.27 -0.69
CA THR A 493 -18.03 -6.10 0.45
C THR A 493 -17.35 -6.53 1.73
N CYS A 494 -17.19 -5.61 2.67
CA CYS A 494 -16.62 -5.91 3.97
C CYS A 494 -17.48 -6.90 4.76
N THR A 495 -16.90 -8.05 5.10
CA THR A 495 -17.52 -9.07 5.97
C THR A 495 -17.22 -8.81 7.45
N VAL A 496 -16.20 -8.00 7.76
CA VAL A 496 -15.86 -7.64 9.15
C VAL A 496 -16.94 -6.76 9.77
N THR A 497 -17.54 -7.24 10.88
CA THR A 497 -18.58 -6.52 11.61
C THR A 497 -18.01 -5.23 12.21
N ASN A 498 -18.78 -4.14 12.14
CA ASN A 498 -18.36 -2.79 12.58
C ASN A 498 -17.14 -2.20 11.85
N CYS A 499 -16.78 -2.76 10.70
CA CYS A 499 -15.77 -2.17 9.82
C CYS A 499 -16.35 -1.02 9.00
N ASN A 500 -15.57 0.05 8.86
CA ASN A 500 -15.86 1.20 8.00
C ASN A 500 -15.15 1.07 6.64
N LYS A 501 -13.92 0.53 6.63
CA LYS A 501 -13.14 0.27 5.41
C LYS A 501 -12.28 -0.99 5.58
N CYS A 502 -12.36 -1.93 4.64
CA CYS A 502 -11.51 -3.12 4.61
C CYS A 502 -10.09 -2.83 4.13
N VAL A 503 -9.17 -3.74 4.44
CA VAL A 503 -7.83 -3.75 3.84
C VAL A 503 -7.98 -4.08 2.35
N ASP A 504 -7.18 -3.42 1.50
CA ASP A 504 -7.30 -3.55 0.05
C ASP A 504 -7.21 -5.03 -0.39
N ASN A 505 -8.10 -5.44 -1.32
CA ASN A 505 -8.24 -6.81 -1.82
C ASN A 505 -8.63 -7.88 -0.78
N THR A 506 -9.06 -7.49 0.43
CA THR A 506 -9.54 -8.43 1.45
C THR A 506 -10.93 -8.05 1.92
N GLU A 507 -11.76 -9.04 2.24
CA GLU A 507 -13.12 -8.80 2.75
C GLU A 507 -13.25 -9.12 4.24
N ASP A 508 -12.27 -9.82 4.80
CA ASP A 508 -12.21 -10.36 6.15
C ASP A 508 -11.23 -9.59 7.06
N GLN A 509 -10.59 -8.55 6.55
CA GLN A 509 -9.68 -7.68 7.29
C GLN A 509 -10.13 -6.21 7.21
N CYS A 510 -10.03 -5.50 8.32
CA CYS A 510 -10.49 -4.13 8.46
C CYS A 510 -9.34 -3.15 8.65
N GLN A 511 -9.29 -2.13 7.78
CA GLN A 511 -8.32 -1.04 7.85
C GLN A 511 -8.79 0.07 8.79
N THR A 512 -10.09 0.40 8.78
CA THR A 512 -10.65 1.40 9.70
C THR A 512 -12.01 0.96 10.22
N CYS A 513 -12.21 1.05 11.53
CA CYS A 513 -13.46 0.67 12.18
C CYS A 513 -14.44 1.84 12.28
N LYS A 514 -15.73 1.53 12.49
CA LYS A 514 -16.75 2.53 12.81
C LYS A 514 -16.40 3.27 14.12
N PRO A 515 -16.94 4.49 14.34
CA PRO A 515 -16.74 5.20 15.60
C PRO A 515 -17.04 4.31 16.81
N THR A 516 -16.23 4.43 17.88
CA THR A 516 -16.22 3.58 19.11
C THR A 516 -15.54 2.21 19.02
N PHE A 517 -14.99 1.84 17.86
CA PHE A 517 -14.22 0.60 17.68
C PHE A 517 -12.77 0.91 17.24
N LYS A 518 -11.85 -0.02 17.49
CA LYS A 518 -10.45 0.00 17.04
C LYS A 518 -10.09 -1.31 16.31
N VAL A 519 -9.05 -1.27 15.50
CA VAL A 519 -8.51 -2.46 14.84
C VAL A 519 -7.65 -3.23 15.84
N ASN A 520 -7.79 -4.55 15.90
CA ASN A 520 -6.94 -5.42 16.73
C ASN A 520 -5.76 -6.00 15.90
N ASN A 521 -4.91 -6.80 16.53
CA ASN A 521 -3.71 -7.37 15.89
C ASN A 521 -4.00 -8.43 14.80
N VAL A 522 -5.27 -8.74 14.54
CA VAL A 522 -5.73 -9.65 13.47
C VAL A 522 -6.71 -8.95 12.53
N ASP A 523 -6.62 -7.62 12.44
CA ASP A 523 -7.40 -6.75 11.55
C ASP A 523 -8.92 -6.84 11.73
N GLN A 524 -9.40 -7.09 12.95
CA GLN A 524 -10.82 -7.05 13.32
C GLN A 524 -11.19 -5.85 14.18
N CYS A 525 -12.45 -5.42 14.09
CA CYS A 525 -12.96 -4.31 14.89
C CYS A 525 -13.42 -4.75 16.27
N VAL A 526 -12.75 -4.26 17.30
CA VAL A 526 -13.09 -4.49 18.71
C VAL A 526 -13.50 -3.18 19.40
N PRO A 527 -14.34 -3.21 20.46
CA PRO A 527 -14.71 -2.01 21.20
C PRO A 527 -13.49 -1.24 21.71
N LYS A 528 -13.48 0.08 21.51
CA LYS A 528 -12.44 0.98 22.00
C LYS A 528 -12.73 1.36 23.45
N VAL A 529 -11.77 1.17 24.35
CA VAL A 529 -11.89 1.59 25.76
C VAL A 529 -10.86 2.66 26.07
N CYS A 530 -11.32 3.86 26.45
CA CYS A 530 -10.45 4.96 26.83
C CYS A 530 -9.76 4.70 28.18
N GLY A 531 -8.44 4.48 28.17
CA GLY A 531 -7.63 4.25 29.37
C GLY A 531 -7.15 5.53 30.07
N VAL A 532 -7.38 6.72 29.49
CA VAL A 532 -6.96 8.00 30.08
C VAL A 532 -7.99 8.51 31.08
N SER A 533 -7.58 8.66 32.35
CA SER A 533 -8.44 9.21 33.40
C SER A 533 -8.90 10.64 33.07
N ASN A 534 -10.16 10.96 33.38
CA ASN A 534 -10.81 12.24 33.10
C ASN A 534 -10.89 12.64 31.62
N CYS A 535 -10.70 11.68 30.71
CA CYS A 535 -10.90 11.87 29.28
C CYS A 535 -12.38 11.71 28.89
N ALA A 536 -12.89 12.61 28.05
CA ALA A 536 -14.22 12.51 27.46
C ALA A 536 -14.18 11.74 26.12
N THR A 537 -13.16 11.99 25.29
CA THR A 537 -12.92 11.27 24.02
C THR A 537 -11.43 11.04 23.81
N CYS A 538 -11.04 9.83 23.38
CA CYS A 538 -9.65 9.50 23.08
C CYS A 538 -9.28 9.76 21.62
N VAL A 539 -8.01 10.08 21.39
CA VAL A 539 -7.40 10.24 20.07
C VAL A 539 -7.70 9.02 19.19
N TYR A 540 -7.92 9.24 17.90
CA TYR A 540 -8.17 8.17 16.93
C TYR A 540 -7.11 7.06 17.06
N ASP A 541 -7.57 5.81 17.20
CA ASP A 541 -6.75 4.60 17.36
C ASP A 541 -5.75 4.57 18.55
N SER A 542 -5.93 5.44 19.54
CA SER A 542 -5.16 5.43 20.78
C SER A 542 -6.07 5.31 22.00
N GLU A 543 -5.69 4.43 22.93
CA GLU A 543 -6.34 4.28 24.24
C GLU A 543 -5.58 5.00 25.36
N THR A 544 -4.38 5.50 25.07
CA THR A 544 -3.47 6.13 26.04
C THR A 544 -3.39 7.65 25.88
N GLN A 545 -4.09 8.21 24.90
CA GLN A 545 -4.11 9.65 24.61
C GLN A 545 -5.54 10.18 24.50
N CYS A 546 -5.77 11.37 25.04
CA CYS A 546 -7.05 12.04 25.04
C CYS A 546 -7.13 13.13 23.95
N SER A 547 -8.26 13.21 23.25
CA SER A 547 -8.57 14.29 22.31
C SER A 547 -9.42 15.39 22.95
N THR A 548 -10.26 15.04 23.94
CA THR A 548 -11.09 16.01 24.66
C THR A 548 -11.22 15.57 26.11
N CYS A 549 -10.84 16.42 27.04
CA CYS A 549 -10.99 16.17 28.46
C CYS A 549 -12.41 16.46 28.96
N LYS A 550 -12.80 15.85 30.08
CA LYS A 550 -14.03 16.20 30.78
C LYS A 550 -13.97 17.67 31.24
N PRO A 551 -15.12 18.33 31.50
CA PRO A 551 -15.15 19.68 32.06
C PRO A 551 -14.25 19.79 33.29
N THR A 552 -13.58 20.95 33.47
CA THR A 552 -12.56 21.26 34.50
C THR A 552 -11.14 20.66 34.29
N PHE A 553 -10.90 19.99 33.17
CA PHE A 553 -9.57 19.48 32.81
C PHE A 553 -9.13 20.02 31.45
N LYS A 554 -7.82 20.17 31.24
CA LYS A 554 -7.19 20.56 29.97
C LYS A 554 -6.20 19.50 29.49
N LEU A 555 -5.84 19.54 28.22
CA LEU A 555 -4.80 18.67 27.69
C LEU A 555 -3.41 19.18 28.10
N ASP A 556 -2.57 18.30 28.63
CA ASP A 556 -1.15 18.57 28.76
C ASP A 556 -0.40 18.30 27.43
N ALA A 557 0.90 18.60 27.40
CA ALA A 557 1.76 18.36 26.25
C ALA A 557 1.83 16.86 25.84
N SER A 558 1.50 15.95 26.76
CA SER A 558 1.46 14.49 26.53
C SER A 558 0.08 13.97 26.17
N LYS A 559 -0.90 14.85 25.91
CA LYS A 559 -2.31 14.51 25.61
C LYS A 559 -3.01 13.73 26.74
N LYS A 560 -2.65 14.02 27.99
CA LYS A 560 -3.38 13.58 29.20
C LYS A 560 -4.19 14.73 29.79
N CYS A 561 -5.23 14.39 30.53
CA CYS A 561 -6.11 15.38 31.15
C CYS A 561 -5.58 15.78 32.52
N VAL A 562 -5.19 17.05 32.65
CA VAL A 562 -4.73 17.66 33.90
C VAL A 562 -5.74 18.71 34.40
N PRO A 563 -5.82 18.96 35.72
CA PRO A 563 -6.73 19.98 36.25
C PRO A 563 -6.49 21.35 35.62
N LYS A 564 -7.56 22.03 35.24
CA LYS A 564 -7.54 23.37 34.66
C LYS A 564 -7.64 24.42 35.77
N VAL A 565 -6.72 25.38 35.80
CA VAL A 565 -6.75 26.49 36.77
C VAL A 565 -6.79 27.83 36.02
N CYS A 566 -7.83 28.62 36.25
CA CYS A 566 -7.99 29.93 35.63
C CYS A 566 -6.98 30.96 36.16
N GLY A 567 -6.13 31.51 35.29
CA GLY A 567 -5.13 32.53 35.64
C GLY A 567 -5.68 33.96 35.73
N ILE A 568 -6.92 34.21 35.26
CA ILE A 568 -7.50 35.56 35.22
C ILE A 568 -8.19 35.93 36.54
N THR A 569 -7.75 37.04 37.13
CA THR A 569 -8.36 37.65 38.32
C THR A 569 -9.84 37.95 38.09
N ASN A 570 -10.69 37.52 39.04
CA ASN A 570 -12.15 37.67 39.00
C ASN A 570 -12.87 36.92 37.87
N CYS A 571 -12.20 35.98 37.20
CA CYS A 571 -12.85 35.03 36.30
C CYS A 571 -13.52 33.90 37.08
N ALA A 572 -14.74 33.52 36.69
CA ALA A 572 -15.47 32.37 37.23
C ALA A 572 -15.22 31.11 36.39
N THR A 573 -15.19 31.21 35.06
CA THR A 573 -14.83 30.10 34.17
C THR A 573 -14.00 30.60 33.00
N CYS A 574 -12.94 29.87 32.65
CA CYS A 574 -12.09 30.17 31.50
C CYS A 574 -12.57 29.47 30.24
N GLU A 575 -12.24 30.04 29.09
CA GLU A 575 -12.56 29.52 27.77
C GLU A 575 -11.95 28.13 27.54
N TYR A 576 -12.57 27.32 26.68
CA TYR A 576 -12.21 25.92 26.50
C TYR A 576 -10.71 25.75 26.14
N ASP A 577 -10.01 24.90 26.90
CA ASP A 577 -8.57 24.58 26.77
C ASP A 577 -7.56 25.75 26.96
N THR A 578 -8.00 26.90 27.46
CA THR A 578 -7.11 28.03 27.82
C THR A 578 -7.23 28.39 29.30
N GLU A 579 -6.15 28.91 29.88
CA GLU A 579 -6.12 29.45 31.25
C GLU A 579 -6.04 30.97 31.29
N ASP A 580 -5.77 31.58 30.13
CA ASP A 580 -5.47 33.01 29.97
C ASP A 580 -6.61 33.79 29.28
N THR A 581 -7.76 33.16 29.04
CA THR A 581 -8.98 33.83 28.53
C THR A 581 -10.20 33.46 29.37
N CYS A 582 -10.99 34.47 29.74
CA CYS A 582 -12.17 34.27 30.59
C CYS A 582 -13.42 34.11 29.74
N ALA A 583 -14.22 33.08 30.01
CA ALA A 583 -15.53 32.87 29.40
C ALA A 583 -16.65 33.52 30.22
N THR A 584 -16.58 33.44 31.55
CA THR A 584 -17.56 34.07 32.44
C THR A 584 -16.90 34.70 33.65
N CYS A 585 -17.26 35.93 33.99
CA CYS A 585 -16.73 36.63 35.16
C CYS A 585 -17.49 36.26 36.45
N LYS A 586 -16.85 36.46 37.61
CA LYS A 586 -17.51 36.34 38.91
C LYS A 586 -18.64 37.38 39.02
N PRO A 587 -19.66 37.15 39.89
CA PRO A 587 -20.69 38.15 40.17
C PRO A 587 -20.06 39.51 40.49
N THR A 588 -20.70 40.60 40.03
CA THR A 588 -20.24 42.01 40.07
C THR A 588 -19.15 42.42 39.06
N TYR A 589 -18.75 41.53 38.14
CA TYR A 589 -17.80 41.84 37.07
C TYR A 589 -18.41 41.54 35.70
N LYS A 590 -17.96 42.25 34.66
CA LYS A 590 -18.35 42.10 33.26
C LYS A 590 -17.13 41.75 32.40
N LEU A 591 -17.35 41.07 31.28
CA LEU A 591 -16.31 40.61 30.38
C LEU A 591 -15.97 41.71 29.37
N VAL A 592 -14.76 42.25 29.43
CA VAL A 592 -14.25 43.21 28.45
C VAL A 592 -12.90 42.71 27.95
N ASN A 593 -12.80 42.48 26.64
CA ASN A 593 -11.58 42.00 25.98
C ASN A 593 -10.94 40.79 26.71
N ASN A 594 -11.75 39.76 27.02
CA ASN A 594 -11.33 38.55 27.75
C ASN A 594 -10.83 38.76 29.19
N THR A 595 -11.04 39.95 29.77
CA THR A 595 -10.72 40.28 31.17
C THR A 595 -11.96 40.74 31.93
N CYS A 596 -11.98 40.49 33.24
CA CYS A 596 -13.12 40.84 34.09
C CYS A 596 -12.94 42.21 34.74
N VAL A 597 -13.78 43.17 34.35
CA VAL A 597 -13.78 44.52 34.91
C VAL A 597 -15.01 44.73 35.80
N PRO A 598 -14.97 45.61 36.82
CA PRO A 598 -16.13 45.88 37.67
C PRO A 598 -17.34 46.32 36.84
N LYS A 599 -18.51 45.77 37.17
CA LYS A 599 -19.80 46.10 36.53
C LYS A 599 -20.48 47.22 37.31
N VAL A 600 -20.89 48.30 36.64
CA VAL A 600 -21.67 49.39 37.23
C VAL A 600 -23.00 49.54 36.51
N CYS A 601 -24.10 49.22 37.20
CA CYS A 601 -25.44 49.31 36.63
C CYS A 601 -25.85 50.78 36.44
N SER A 602 -26.13 51.18 35.21
CA SER A 602 -26.42 52.56 34.81
C SER A 602 -27.86 52.74 34.29
N ALA A 603 -28.67 51.68 34.29
CA ALA A 603 -30.08 51.74 33.89
C ALA A 603 -30.93 52.44 34.97
N ASN A 604 -31.74 53.42 34.55
CA ASN A 604 -32.65 54.14 35.45
C ASN A 604 -33.73 53.21 36.03
N ASP A 605 -34.05 53.42 37.31
CA ASP A 605 -35.04 52.66 38.07
C ASP A 605 -34.79 51.14 38.09
N CYS A 606 -33.53 50.74 37.88
CA CYS A 606 -33.09 49.36 37.86
C CYS A 606 -32.46 48.92 39.20
N ALA A 607 -32.90 47.78 39.73
CA ALA A 607 -32.33 47.17 40.93
C ALA A 607 -31.14 46.26 40.58
N ASN A 608 -31.23 45.46 39.51
CA ASN A 608 -30.10 44.65 39.00
C ASN A 608 -30.05 44.66 37.47
N CYS A 609 -28.89 44.98 36.91
CA CYS A 609 -28.66 44.93 35.46
C CYS A 609 -28.44 43.50 34.95
N VAL A 610 -28.79 43.25 33.69
CA VAL A 610 -28.59 41.96 32.99
C VAL A 610 -27.12 41.55 32.91
N TYR A 611 -26.84 40.24 32.90
CA TYR A 611 -25.49 39.70 32.80
C TYR A 611 -24.71 40.36 31.64
N ASP A 612 -23.53 40.90 31.95
CA ASP A 612 -22.61 41.61 31.02
C ASP A 612 -23.12 42.95 30.42
N SER A 613 -24.29 43.42 30.85
CA SER A 613 -24.86 44.70 30.40
C SER A 613 -24.91 45.72 31.54
N GLU A 614 -24.70 46.99 31.21
CA GLU A 614 -24.82 48.12 32.16
C GLU A 614 -26.05 48.99 31.88
N THR A 615 -26.69 48.79 30.74
CA THR A 615 -27.82 49.60 30.25
C THR A 615 -29.15 48.85 30.26
N GLU A 616 -29.11 47.53 30.39
CA GLU A 616 -30.29 46.66 30.42
C GLU A 616 -30.54 46.13 31.83
N CYS A 617 -31.82 46.07 32.21
CA CYS A 617 -32.26 45.76 33.55
C CYS A 617 -32.93 44.38 33.64
N GLU A 618 -32.43 43.54 34.55
CA GLU A 618 -33.01 42.23 34.86
C GLU A 618 -34.17 42.37 35.85
N THR A 619 -34.02 43.23 36.85
CA THR A 619 -35.05 43.48 37.87
C THR A 619 -35.16 44.97 38.15
N CYS A 620 -36.34 45.53 37.97
CA CYS A 620 -36.63 46.93 38.22
C CYS A 620 -36.97 47.21 39.68
N ASN A 621 -36.83 48.47 40.10
CA ASN A 621 -37.28 48.94 41.41
C ASN A 621 -38.79 48.73 41.58
N PRO A 622 -39.29 48.63 42.83
CA PRO A 622 -40.72 48.46 43.10
C PRO A 622 -41.54 49.56 42.42
N THR A 623 -42.64 49.17 41.75
CA THR A 623 -43.55 49.95 40.85
C THR A 623 -43.20 50.00 39.36
N PHE A 624 -42.04 49.47 38.96
CA PHE A 624 -41.64 49.36 37.55
C PHE A 624 -41.52 47.89 37.11
N LYS A 625 -41.61 47.65 35.80
CA LYS A 625 -41.37 46.34 35.17
C LYS A 625 -40.41 46.50 33.98
N PRO A 626 -39.60 45.49 33.64
CA PRO A 626 -38.82 45.52 32.41
C PRO A 626 -39.74 45.45 31.19
N ASP A 627 -39.49 46.29 30.19
CA ASP A 627 -40.12 46.20 28.87
C ASP A 627 -39.38 45.20 27.97
N ALA A 628 -39.81 45.09 26.71
CA ALA A 628 -39.19 44.19 25.74
C ALA A 628 -37.71 44.52 25.43
N ASN A 629 -37.26 45.74 25.75
CA ASN A 629 -35.88 46.19 25.60
C ASN A 629 -35.12 46.16 26.94
N GLN A 630 -35.69 45.52 27.97
CA GLN A 630 -35.13 45.43 29.33
C GLN A 630 -34.89 46.81 29.96
N LEU A 631 -35.75 47.78 29.65
CA LEU A 631 -35.82 49.08 30.32
C LEU A 631 -36.98 49.11 31.32
N CYS A 632 -36.81 49.78 32.44
CA CYS A 632 -37.82 49.85 33.48
C CYS A 632 -38.93 50.86 33.13
N ILE A 633 -40.15 50.37 32.97
CA ILE A 633 -41.35 51.18 32.69
C ILE A 633 -42.37 51.06 33.83
N PRO A 634 -43.21 52.09 34.07
CA PRO A 634 -44.24 52.05 35.11
C PRO A 634 -45.24 50.89 34.90
N LYS A 635 -45.60 50.19 35.99
CA LYS A 635 -46.56 49.08 35.97
C LYS A 635 -48.01 49.59 36.05
N VAL A 636 -48.91 49.12 35.17
CA VAL A 636 -50.35 49.46 35.19
C VAL A 636 -51.19 48.18 35.28
N CYS A 637 -52.16 48.16 36.19
CA CYS A 637 -53.07 47.03 36.38
C CYS A 637 -54.11 46.93 35.26
N GLY A 638 -54.24 45.75 34.63
CA GLY A 638 -55.20 45.47 33.57
C GLY A 638 -56.47 44.73 34.01
N VAL A 639 -56.63 44.43 35.31
CA VAL A 639 -57.85 43.82 35.88
C VAL A 639 -58.81 44.91 36.33
N ASP A 640 -60.04 44.88 35.83
CA ASP A 640 -61.07 45.86 36.20
C ASP A 640 -61.40 45.77 37.70
N SER A 641 -61.59 46.94 38.33
CA SER A 641 -61.83 47.06 39.77
C SER A 641 -60.74 46.41 40.65
N CYS A 642 -59.49 46.38 40.16
CA CYS A 642 -58.32 45.93 40.89
C CYS A 642 -57.47 47.11 41.40
N LYS A 643 -57.15 47.09 42.69
CA LYS A 643 -56.33 48.10 43.36
C LYS A 643 -54.83 47.79 43.30
N GLU A 644 -54.45 46.52 43.45
CA GLU A 644 -53.05 46.06 43.36
C GLU A 644 -52.97 44.75 42.58
N CYS A 645 -52.08 44.66 41.59
CA CYS A 645 -51.87 43.44 40.80
C CYS A 645 -50.71 42.59 41.31
N VAL A 646 -50.76 41.30 41.02
CA VAL A 646 -49.73 40.33 41.37
C VAL A 646 -48.38 40.72 40.76
N TYR A 647 -47.29 40.51 41.49
CA TYR A 647 -45.93 40.74 41.01
C TYR A 647 -45.72 39.93 39.71
N ASP A 648 -45.37 40.61 38.62
CA ASP A 648 -45.25 40.09 37.24
C ASP A 648 -46.52 39.65 36.49
N SER A 649 -47.71 40.05 36.95
CA SER A 649 -48.92 39.94 36.13
C SER A 649 -49.76 41.20 36.17
N GLU A 650 -50.14 41.69 34.99
CA GLU A 650 -51.11 42.78 34.84
C GLU A 650 -52.53 42.26 34.67
N THR A 651 -52.69 40.96 34.44
CA THR A 651 -53.98 40.30 34.25
C THR A 651 -54.47 39.58 35.50
N LEU A 652 -53.72 39.61 36.60
CA LEU A 652 -54.10 39.00 37.87
C LEU A 652 -54.07 40.04 38.99
N CYS A 653 -55.16 40.10 39.76
CA CYS A 653 -55.30 41.00 40.88
C CYS A 653 -54.82 40.34 42.19
N LYS A 654 -54.18 41.14 43.04
CA LYS A 654 -53.85 40.78 44.42
C LYS A 654 -54.86 41.36 45.40
N ILE A 655 -55.34 42.58 45.15
CA ILE A 655 -56.30 43.29 46.03
C ILE A 655 -57.35 43.98 45.16
N CYS A 656 -58.62 43.63 45.35
CA CYS A 656 -59.75 44.26 44.65
C CYS A 656 -60.20 45.57 45.31
N GLU A 657 -60.85 46.42 44.53
CA GLU A 657 -61.57 47.59 45.01
C GLU A 657 -62.76 47.16 45.91
N PRO A 658 -63.25 48.04 46.81
CA PRO A 658 -64.37 47.71 47.71
C PRO A 658 -65.62 47.21 46.97
N ASN A 659 -66.31 46.22 47.55
CA ASN A 659 -67.47 45.47 47.00
C ASN A 659 -67.14 44.38 45.97
N PHE A 660 -65.87 44.21 45.62
CA PHE A 660 -65.40 43.10 44.80
C PHE A 660 -64.58 42.13 45.65
N LYS A 661 -64.68 40.84 45.34
CA LYS A 661 -63.82 39.79 45.92
C LYS A 661 -62.94 39.18 44.85
N LEU A 662 -61.83 38.59 45.29
CA LEU A 662 -60.98 37.82 44.42
C LEU A 662 -61.65 36.48 44.09
N ASP A 663 -61.82 36.17 42.81
CA ASP A 663 -62.25 34.85 42.38
C ASP A 663 -61.07 33.86 42.34
N VAL A 664 -61.37 32.59 42.03
CA VAL A 664 -60.35 31.52 41.92
C VAL A 664 -59.32 31.78 40.81
N ASN A 665 -59.62 32.66 39.86
CA ASN A 665 -58.75 33.05 38.75
C ASN A 665 -58.03 34.38 39.02
N GLN A 666 -58.09 34.89 40.25
CA GLN A 666 -57.50 36.17 40.66
C GLN A 666 -58.04 37.37 39.87
N GLN A 667 -59.31 37.30 39.46
CA GLN A 667 -60.10 38.43 38.95
C GLN A 667 -60.95 39.02 40.07
N CYS A 668 -61.33 40.29 39.91
CA CYS A 668 -62.25 40.95 40.83
C CYS A 668 -63.69 40.76 40.34
N VAL A 669 -64.48 40.01 41.11
CA VAL A 669 -65.90 39.77 40.82
C VAL A 669 -66.77 40.42 41.89
N GLU A 670 -67.96 40.86 41.47
CA GLU A 670 -68.91 41.48 42.38
C GLU A 670 -69.37 40.48 43.46
N LYS A 671 -69.44 40.93 44.70
CA LYS A 671 -69.83 40.11 45.85
C LYS A 671 -71.36 39.94 45.91
N VAL A 672 -71.87 38.71 45.96
CA VAL A 672 -73.32 38.43 46.09
C VAL A 672 -73.59 37.53 47.30
N CYS A 673 -74.45 37.97 48.22
CA CYS A 673 -74.71 37.22 49.46
C CYS A 673 -75.66 36.04 49.24
N GLY A 674 -75.26 34.85 49.69
CA GLY A 674 -75.98 33.58 49.49
C GLY A 674 -77.12 33.30 50.47
N ILE A 675 -77.25 34.09 51.55
CA ILE A 675 -78.35 33.96 52.52
C ILE A 675 -79.58 34.74 52.06
N GLU A 676 -80.71 34.05 51.97
CA GLU A 676 -81.99 34.65 51.57
C GLU A 676 -82.41 35.78 52.52
N ASN A 677 -82.84 36.91 51.96
CA ASN A 677 -83.19 38.14 52.69
C ASN A 677 -82.01 38.78 53.45
N CYS A 678 -80.76 38.48 53.07
CA CYS A 678 -79.59 39.20 53.55
C CYS A 678 -79.36 40.51 52.76
N GLY A 679 -79.13 41.62 53.45
CA GLY A 679 -78.82 42.93 52.87
C GLY A 679 -77.32 43.12 52.60
N THR A 680 -76.45 42.77 53.57
CA THR A 680 -74.99 42.71 53.39
C THR A 680 -74.42 41.48 54.07
N CYS A 681 -73.44 40.82 53.44
CA CYS A 681 -72.73 39.67 53.99
C CYS A 681 -71.34 40.04 54.49
N VAL A 682 -70.86 39.27 55.46
CA VAL A 682 -69.55 39.47 56.12
C VAL A 682 -68.43 39.46 55.09
N PHE A 683 -67.43 40.31 55.27
CA PHE A 683 -66.23 40.40 54.41
C PHE A 683 -65.65 39.00 54.12
N ASP A 684 -65.48 38.67 52.83
CA ASP A 684 -65.01 37.37 52.30
C ASP A 684 -65.84 36.10 52.56
N THR A 685 -67.06 36.19 53.07
CA THR A 685 -67.97 35.03 53.12
C THR A 685 -69.36 35.40 52.61
N GLU A 686 -69.80 34.74 51.52
CA GLU A 686 -71.15 34.96 50.97
C GLU A 686 -72.23 34.23 51.77
N ASP A 687 -71.84 33.22 52.53
CA ASP A 687 -72.74 32.38 53.33
C ASP A 687 -72.92 32.87 54.76
N THR A 688 -72.45 34.08 55.08
CA THR A 688 -72.63 34.69 56.40
C THR A 688 -73.22 36.07 56.27
N CYS A 689 -74.40 36.28 56.86
CA CYS A 689 -75.09 37.55 56.73
C CYS A 689 -74.64 38.50 57.84
N GLU A 690 -74.16 39.69 57.47
CA GLU A 690 -73.78 40.74 58.41
C GLU A 690 -74.99 41.60 58.78
N THR A 691 -75.81 41.97 57.79
CA THR A 691 -77.08 42.68 58.03
C THR A 691 -78.20 42.09 57.19
N CYS A 692 -79.33 41.78 57.82
CA CYS A 692 -80.54 41.33 57.13
C CYS A 692 -81.30 42.50 56.47
N ALA A 693 -82.09 42.19 55.44
CA ALA A 693 -83.01 43.14 54.83
C ALA A 693 -83.97 43.74 55.88
N PRO A 694 -84.49 44.97 55.68
CA PRO A 694 -85.08 45.80 56.75
C PRO A 694 -86.19 45.14 57.61
N THR A 695 -86.97 44.22 57.04
CA THR A 695 -88.08 43.50 57.70
C THR A 695 -87.66 42.21 58.43
N TYR A 696 -86.40 41.81 58.30
CA TYR A 696 -85.83 40.60 58.89
C TYR A 696 -84.83 40.96 60.00
N LYS A 697 -84.60 40.04 60.93
CA LYS A 697 -83.53 40.12 61.93
C LYS A 697 -82.62 38.92 61.76
N LEU A 698 -81.33 39.12 62.00
CA LEU A 698 -80.34 38.06 61.96
C LEU A 698 -80.46 37.22 63.22
N VAL A 699 -80.74 35.93 63.07
CA VAL A 699 -80.73 34.94 64.15
C VAL A 699 -79.99 33.72 63.62
N ASP A 700 -78.91 33.31 64.31
CA ASP A 700 -78.10 32.14 63.96
C ASP A 700 -77.75 32.07 62.46
N ASN A 701 -77.22 33.18 61.94
CA ASN A 701 -76.83 33.36 60.54
C ASN A 701 -77.96 33.18 59.50
N THR A 702 -79.21 33.26 59.94
CA THR A 702 -80.39 33.20 59.07
C THR A 702 -81.25 34.44 59.29
N CYS A 703 -81.73 35.05 58.21
CA CYS A 703 -82.60 36.21 58.30
C CYS A 703 -84.05 35.76 58.51
N VAL A 704 -84.56 35.92 59.74
CA VAL A 704 -85.93 35.55 60.09
C VAL A 704 -86.83 36.79 60.21
N PRO A 705 -88.12 36.70 59.81
CA PRO A 705 -89.03 37.83 59.88
C PRO A 705 -89.16 38.37 61.31
N LYS A 706 -89.23 39.70 61.46
CA LYS A 706 -89.53 40.32 62.76
C LYS A 706 -91.02 40.12 63.09
N VAL A 707 -91.37 39.08 63.86
CA VAL A 707 -92.74 38.87 64.34
C VAL A 707 -92.89 39.41 65.77
N CYS A 708 -93.93 40.22 66.02
CA CYS A 708 -94.21 40.85 67.32
C CYS A 708 -95.27 40.08 68.12
N THR A 709 -94.93 39.62 69.32
CA THR A 709 -95.91 39.19 70.35
C THR A 709 -95.89 40.16 71.53
N ALA A 710 -97.07 40.41 72.10
CA ALA A 710 -97.53 41.66 72.72
C ALA A 710 -96.86 42.17 74.02
N THR A 711 -95.56 41.98 74.26
CA THR A 711 -94.95 42.43 75.53
C THR A 711 -93.78 43.39 75.43
N ASN A 712 -93.09 43.57 74.29
CA ASN A 712 -91.92 44.46 74.26
C ASN A 712 -91.65 45.16 72.92
N CYS A 713 -92.41 46.22 72.61
CA CYS A 713 -91.93 47.26 71.68
C CYS A 713 -91.87 48.60 72.42
N VAL A 714 -90.66 49.12 72.64
CA VAL A 714 -90.45 50.54 72.94
C VAL A 714 -89.28 51.03 72.09
N SER A 715 -89.53 52.09 71.33
CA SER A 715 -88.56 52.82 70.50
C SER A 715 -87.79 53.85 71.33
N ALA A 716 -86.57 54.20 70.88
CA ALA A 716 -86.11 55.59 70.64
C ALA A 716 -84.64 55.93 71.06
N ARG A 717 -83.99 56.64 70.11
CA ARG A 717 -83.15 57.86 70.23
C ARG A 717 -81.64 57.82 70.59
N THR A 718 -80.86 58.12 69.55
CA THR A 718 -79.73 59.06 69.36
C THR A 718 -79.09 59.84 70.54
N THR A 719 -77.75 59.97 70.52
CA THR A 719 -77.02 61.23 70.84
C THR A 719 -75.53 61.22 70.39
N VAL A 720 -75.02 62.41 70.02
CA VAL A 720 -73.69 62.77 69.47
C VAL A 720 -72.79 63.39 70.55
N ARG A 721 -71.44 63.33 70.45
CA ARG A 721 -70.50 64.37 70.97
C ARG A 721 -69.05 64.28 70.45
N LEU A 722 -68.48 65.46 70.14
CA LEU A 722 -67.09 65.83 69.80
C LEU A 722 -66.24 66.16 71.05
N ASN A 723 -64.89 66.16 70.95
CA ASN A 723 -63.98 67.09 71.66
C ASN A 723 -62.49 67.03 71.22
N ALA A 724 -61.74 68.12 71.45
CA ALA A 724 -60.42 68.45 70.89
C ALA A 724 -59.34 68.88 71.95
N ARG A 725 -58.04 68.83 71.53
CA ARG A 725 -56.81 69.58 71.96
C ARG A 725 -56.21 69.34 73.38
N PRO A 726 -54.96 69.78 73.76
CA PRO A 726 -54.07 70.86 73.23
C PRO A 726 -52.52 70.62 73.24
N ALA A 727 -51.72 71.69 72.99
CA ALA A 727 -50.25 71.80 72.83
C ALA A 727 -49.54 72.77 73.85
N ARG A 728 -48.18 72.80 73.91
CA ARG A 728 -47.26 73.95 74.27
C ARG A 728 -45.76 73.54 74.14
N ARG A 729 -44.85 74.23 73.41
CA ARG A 729 -44.07 75.52 73.60
C ARG A 729 -42.73 75.35 74.37
N PRO A 730 -41.70 76.22 74.24
CA PRO A 730 -41.69 77.70 74.08
C PRO A 730 -41.83 78.25 72.67
#